data_AF-B3ESG9-F1
#
_entry.id   AF-B3ESG9-F1
#
_cell.length_a   1.000
_cell.length_b   1.000
_cell.length_c   1.000
_cell.angle_alpha   90.00
_cell.angle_beta   90.00
_cell.angle_gamma   90.00
#
_symmetry.space_group_name_H-M   'P 1'
#
loop_
_entity.id
_entity.type
_entity.pdbx_description
1 polymer ?
#
loop_
_entity_poly.entity_id
_entity_poly.type
_entity_poly.pdbx_seq_one_letter_code
_entity_poly.pdbx_strand_id
1 'polypeptide(L)'
;MFKKYSNIILRTGSSLVGIPLVVSLIYWNAWGYFLLFFIILIGTLLEFYKLISNQETAPLRIWGLTFAGLLYIFSFLYASAIMPGTYFYSTIPLLTSIYFIMLYKKNVYKPFSSIAYTFLGIIYIGIPFTLLHFIAFYKGVYHYEFILGILFTIWANDIGAYLVGSFWTFWERHHLFKRISPKKSWEGSIGGGILTLLVAYAMSRYYTSWNMAEWMIVGAIAVVAGTYGDLIESLLKRSLQIKDSGSIIPGHGGLLDRFDSFLLVVPLVVAFNTAGQEMNFVKNTNKKAAMNYTLTNDDSPFESMLKHVNDASQIIGLDEKIYNVLQSPDKQVIVSLPIIMDDGTVQVFKGYRVIYSRLLGPSKGGIRYNSHVELDEVKALAAWMTWKCALVDLPFGGAKGGVECDPKQLSAGELERLTRSYTTAMLEVFGPDKDIPAPDMGTGPREMAWIMDTYNQAHGTITPAVVTGKPVAIGGSLGRVEATGRGIMVSTLAALQQLKINVKNATVAIQGFGNVGSYTAQLLQEKGAKIVAISDLSGAYYSANGIDIQQAIAHKAKYGRLTGLLGTKELPNQDLLTLAVDVLIPAASPNAITHENAHQVQAKLIVEGANGPLTAEADEIIHNHKNIMVIPDILANAGGVVVSYFEWVQNRQGTKWPIEKVYQKADYIIQDAYNRVYEASKKYQTSMRKAAYIVAVNKVAQAYQLRSTLKK
;
A
#
# COMPACT_ATOMS: atom_id res chain seq x y z
N MET A 1 40.78 51.36 9.04
CA MET A 1 39.38 51.24 9.50
C MET A 1 38.36 51.28 8.34
N PHE A 2 38.48 52.20 7.37
CA PHE A 2 37.57 52.34 6.21
C PHE A 2 37.38 51.09 5.33
N LYS A 3 38.44 50.33 4.97
CA LYS A 3 38.31 49.06 4.22
C LYS A 3 37.53 47.95 4.95
N LYS A 4 37.49 47.99 6.29
CA LYS A 4 36.77 46.99 7.11
C LYS A 4 35.27 47.32 7.15
N TYR A 5 34.92 48.60 7.28
CA TYR A 5 33.53 49.09 7.19
C TYR A 5 32.91 48.88 5.80
N SER A 6 33.66 49.20 4.73
CA SER A 6 33.20 49.00 3.35
C SER A 6 32.88 47.52 3.03
N ASN A 7 33.68 46.57 3.54
CA ASN A 7 33.43 45.14 3.39
C ASN A 7 32.20 44.64 4.17
N ILE A 8 31.92 45.19 5.36
CA ILE A 8 30.74 44.82 6.15
C ILE A 8 29.45 45.34 5.49
N ILE A 9 29.49 46.56 4.95
CA ILE A 9 28.34 47.15 4.23
C ILE A 9 28.02 46.35 2.96
N LEU A 10 29.05 45.96 2.18
CA LEU A 10 28.88 45.11 0.98
C LEU A 10 28.30 43.72 1.32
N ARG A 11 28.72 43.11 2.42
CA ARG A 11 28.17 41.83 2.91
C ARG A 11 26.74 41.95 3.39
N THR A 12 26.43 43.02 4.10
CA THR A 12 25.08 43.25 4.62
C THR A 12 24.10 43.53 3.47
N GLY A 13 24.49 44.36 2.50
CA GLY A 13 23.67 44.67 1.32
C GLY A 13 23.39 43.47 0.42
N SER A 14 24.38 42.63 0.15
CA SER A 14 24.19 41.41 -0.66
C SER A 14 23.33 40.36 0.07
N SER A 15 23.44 40.24 1.39
CA SER A 15 22.60 39.31 2.18
C SER A 15 21.14 39.77 2.27
N LEU A 16 20.90 41.09 2.40
CA LEU A 16 19.55 41.68 2.45
C LEU A 16 18.72 41.45 1.18
N VAL A 17 19.38 41.25 0.04
CA VAL A 17 18.71 40.93 -1.24
C VAL A 17 18.72 39.42 -1.49
N GLY A 18 19.85 38.76 -1.25
CA GLY A 18 20.02 37.34 -1.56
C GLY A 18 19.15 36.41 -0.71
N ILE A 19 19.04 36.65 0.60
CA ILE A 19 18.29 35.78 1.51
C ILE A 19 16.78 35.80 1.17
N PRO A 20 16.10 36.96 1.05
CA PRO A 20 14.68 36.98 0.68
C PRO A 20 14.41 36.36 -0.69
N LEU A 21 15.31 36.52 -1.66
CA LEU A 21 15.16 35.91 -2.98
C LEU A 21 15.24 34.37 -2.90
N VAL A 22 16.23 33.83 -2.18
CA VAL A 22 16.39 32.39 -1.96
C VAL A 22 15.17 31.82 -1.24
N VAL A 23 14.75 32.45 -0.14
CA VAL A 23 13.60 31.99 0.65
C VAL A 23 12.31 32.04 -0.17
N SER A 24 12.07 33.12 -0.92
CA SER A 24 10.86 33.27 -1.73
C SER A 24 10.79 32.25 -2.87
N LEU A 25 11.90 31.97 -3.57
CA LEU A 25 11.94 30.95 -4.63
C LEU A 25 11.69 29.53 -4.10
N ILE A 26 12.18 29.21 -2.89
CA ILE A 26 11.93 27.92 -2.24
C ILE A 26 10.47 27.83 -1.78
N TYR A 27 9.94 28.89 -1.18
CA TYR A 27 8.57 28.91 -0.66
C TYR A 27 7.51 28.89 -1.79
N TRP A 28 7.80 29.50 -2.93
CA TRP A 28 6.83 29.72 -4.00
C TRP A 28 6.29 28.42 -4.59
N ASN A 29 7.17 27.55 -5.12
CA ASN A 29 6.81 26.21 -5.58
C ASN A 29 8.05 25.33 -5.85
N ALA A 30 7.80 24.05 -6.13
CA ALA A 30 8.84 23.07 -6.45
C ALA A 30 9.74 23.47 -7.63
N TRP A 31 9.21 24.16 -8.64
CA TRP A 31 9.97 24.57 -9.82
C TRP A 31 10.87 25.79 -9.54
N GLY A 32 10.46 26.69 -8.66
CA GLY A 32 11.28 27.81 -8.17
C GLY A 32 12.48 27.32 -7.37
N TYR A 33 12.25 26.38 -6.45
CA TYR A 33 13.30 25.64 -5.76
C TYR A 33 14.23 24.90 -6.73
N PHE A 34 13.65 24.16 -7.69
CA PHE A 34 14.41 23.40 -8.67
C PHE A 34 15.37 24.30 -9.45
N LEU A 35 14.87 25.42 -9.99
CA LEU A 35 15.65 26.36 -10.80
C LEU A 35 16.76 27.01 -9.97
N LEU A 36 16.45 27.43 -8.74
CA LEU A 36 17.41 28.04 -7.83
C LEU A 36 18.61 27.12 -7.58
N PHE A 37 18.35 25.89 -7.12
CA PHE A 37 19.40 24.94 -6.77
C PHE A 37 20.10 24.36 -8.00
N PHE A 38 19.44 24.33 -9.18
CA PHE A 38 20.09 23.98 -10.44
C PHE A 38 21.14 25.03 -10.86
N ILE A 39 20.81 26.32 -10.76
CA ILE A 39 21.75 27.41 -11.06
C ILE A 39 22.94 27.37 -10.10
N ILE A 40 22.68 27.16 -8.81
CA ILE A 40 23.73 27.05 -7.78
C ILE A 40 24.63 25.83 -8.05
N LEU A 41 24.05 24.67 -8.37
CA LEU A 41 24.81 23.46 -8.73
C LEU A 41 25.78 23.73 -9.88
N ILE A 42 25.27 24.27 -10.99
CA ILE A 42 26.07 24.55 -12.19
C ILE A 42 27.17 25.57 -11.90
N GLY A 43 26.85 26.65 -11.18
CA GLY A 43 27.82 27.68 -10.80
C GLY A 43 28.92 27.14 -9.87
N THR A 44 28.55 26.37 -8.87
CA THR A 44 29.48 25.76 -7.90
C THR A 44 30.40 24.74 -8.57
N LEU A 45 29.86 23.92 -9.47
CA LEU A 45 30.65 22.92 -10.19
C LEU A 45 31.63 23.55 -11.19
N LEU A 46 31.21 24.63 -11.88
CA LEU A 46 32.08 25.42 -12.74
C LEU A 46 33.24 26.04 -11.96
N GLU A 47 32.96 26.62 -10.80
CA GLU A 47 33.95 27.22 -9.91
C GLU A 47 34.95 26.17 -9.41
N PHE A 48 34.45 25.04 -8.91
CA PHE A 48 35.28 23.92 -8.46
C PHE A 48 36.20 23.37 -9.56
N TYR A 49 35.65 23.11 -10.75
CA TYR A 49 36.47 22.64 -11.88
C TYR A 49 37.46 23.67 -12.40
N LYS A 50 37.22 24.97 -12.17
CA LYS A 50 38.20 26.01 -12.46
C LYS A 50 39.34 25.98 -11.44
N LEU A 51 39.03 25.79 -10.16
CA LEU A 51 40.01 25.76 -9.06
C LEU A 51 40.99 24.60 -9.16
N ILE A 52 40.50 23.39 -9.44
CA ILE A 52 41.34 22.18 -9.48
C ILE A 52 42.07 22.00 -10.83
N SER A 53 41.81 22.88 -11.81
CA SER A 53 42.43 22.80 -13.13
C SER A 53 43.80 23.48 -13.09
N ASN A 54 44.84 22.75 -13.49
CA ASN A 54 46.20 23.28 -13.62
C ASN A 54 46.81 22.86 -14.95
N GLN A 55 48.11 23.14 -15.16
CA GLN A 55 48.79 22.83 -16.43
C GLN A 55 48.94 21.32 -16.70
N GLU A 56 48.92 20.46 -15.67
CA GLU A 56 49.11 19.01 -15.80
C GLU A 56 47.78 18.23 -15.84
N THR A 57 46.72 18.78 -15.26
CA THR A 57 45.42 18.15 -15.07
C THR A 57 44.28 19.08 -15.43
N ALA A 58 43.35 18.60 -16.26
CA ALA A 58 42.23 19.37 -16.77
C ALA A 58 40.96 18.52 -16.73
N PRO A 59 40.07 18.74 -15.75
CA PRO A 59 38.81 17.99 -15.66
C PRO A 59 37.96 18.19 -16.92
N LEU A 60 37.19 17.17 -17.31
CA LEU A 60 36.20 17.25 -18.38
C LEU A 60 34.98 18.06 -17.93
N ARG A 61 35.14 19.38 -17.86
CA ARG A 61 34.15 20.31 -17.27
C ARG A 61 32.75 20.14 -17.86
N ILE A 62 32.64 20.14 -19.19
CA ILE A 62 31.35 20.01 -19.90
C ILE A 62 30.66 18.70 -19.52
N TRP A 63 31.39 17.58 -19.52
CA TRP A 63 30.83 16.27 -19.20
C TRP A 63 30.42 16.14 -17.73
N GLY A 64 31.24 16.68 -16.82
CA GLY A 64 30.88 16.76 -15.40
C GLY A 64 29.60 17.56 -15.16
N LEU A 65 29.45 18.71 -15.84
CA LEU A 65 28.25 19.54 -15.78
C LEU A 65 27.03 18.85 -16.38
N THR A 66 27.16 18.24 -17.56
CA THR A 66 26.07 17.51 -18.21
C THR A 66 25.60 16.34 -17.36
N PHE A 67 26.53 15.55 -16.82
CA PHE A 67 26.18 14.41 -15.97
C PHE A 67 25.50 14.85 -14.67
N ALA A 68 26.10 15.79 -13.93
CA ALA A 68 25.51 16.29 -12.69
C ALA A 68 24.15 16.97 -12.93
N GLY A 69 24.02 17.72 -14.03
CA GLY A 69 22.77 18.37 -14.41
C GLY A 69 21.66 17.37 -14.77
N LEU A 70 21.96 16.34 -15.57
CA LEU A 70 21.00 15.29 -15.88
C LEU A 70 20.62 14.47 -14.65
N LEU A 71 21.59 14.15 -13.79
CA LEU A 71 21.35 13.45 -12.53
C LEU A 71 20.40 14.27 -11.64
N TYR A 72 20.60 15.59 -11.56
CA TYR A 72 19.75 16.49 -10.80
C TYR A 72 18.33 16.55 -11.38
N ILE A 73 18.21 16.71 -12.70
CA ILE A 73 16.91 16.71 -13.40
C ILE A 73 16.15 15.39 -13.17
N PHE A 74 16.80 14.26 -13.40
CA PHE A 74 16.16 12.95 -13.23
C PHE A 74 15.79 12.69 -11.77
N SER A 75 16.62 13.12 -10.82
CA SER A 75 16.30 13.03 -9.40
C SER A 75 15.11 13.89 -9.01
N PHE A 76 14.97 15.09 -9.58
CA PHE A 76 13.77 15.92 -9.36
C PHE A 76 12.52 15.28 -9.94
N LEU A 77 12.57 14.80 -11.20
CA LEU A 77 11.44 14.16 -11.86
C LEU A 77 11.02 12.86 -11.17
N TYR A 78 11.98 12.10 -10.64
CA TYR A 78 11.71 10.91 -9.83
C TYR A 78 11.08 11.27 -8.49
N ALA A 79 11.67 12.21 -7.75
CA ALA A 79 11.19 12.63 -6.43
C ALA A 79 9.79 13.27 -6.50
N SER A 80 9.46 13.93 -7.61
CA SER A 80 8.13 14.49 -7.90
C SER A 80 7.13 13.47 -8.49
N ALA A 81 7.51 12.19 -8.58
CA ALA A 81 6.69 11.11 -9.15
C ALA A 81 6.26 11.32 -10.63
N ILE A 82 6.97 12.18 -11.38
CA ILE A 82 6.73 12.43 -12.81
C ILE A 82 7.38 11.35 -13.68
N MET A 83 8.53 10.81 -13.25
CA MET A 83 9.33 9.86 -14.03
C MET A 83 9.72 8.63 -13.18
N PRO A 84 9.62 7.40 -13.69
CA PRO A 84 10.06 6.20 -12.97
C PRO A 84 11.59 6.15 -12.82
N GLY A 85 12.06 5.45 -11.79
CA GLY A 85 13.50 5.37 -11.47
C GLY A 85 14.35 4.62 -12.51
N THR A 86 13.74 3.90 -13.46
CA THR A 86 14.44 3.17 -14.52
C THR A 86 15.27 4.07 -15.44
N TYR A 87 14.86 5.34 -15.61
CA TYR A 87 15.60 6.29 -16.44
C TYR A 87 16.96 6.69 -15.86
N PHE A 88 17.23 6.46 -14.57
CA PHE A 88 18.58 6.64 -14.00
C PHE A 88 19.62 5.75 -14.70
N TYR A 89 19.24 4.60 -15.23
CA TYR A 89 20.18 3.72 -15.97
C TYR A 89 20.75 4.40 -17.22
N SER A 90 20.04 5.37 -17.81
CA SER A 90 20.55 6.13 -18.95
C SER A 90 21.72 7.07 -18.60
N THR A 91 21.93 7.35 -17.31
CA THR A 91 23.10 8.12 -16.84
C THR A 91 24.37 7.27 -16.81
N ILE A 92 24.27 5.94 -16.74
CA ILE A 92 25.44 5.04 -16.67
C ILE A 92 26.30 5.14 -17.94
N PRO A 93 25.75 5.03 -19.18
CA PRO A 93 26.53 5.25 -20.40
C PRO A 93 27.23 6.60 -20.41
N LEU A 94 26.54 7.67 -19.97
CA LEU A 94 27.10 9.00 -19.88
C LEU A 94 28.29 9.08 -18.92
N LEU A 95 28.19 8.44 -17.75
CA LEU A 95 29.30 8.37 -16.79
C LEU A 95 30.49 7.59 -17.37
N THR A 96 30.24 6.46 -18.04
CA THR A 96 31.32 5.64 -18.65
C THR A 96 31.97 6.31 -19.86
N SER A 97 31.25 7.21 -20.56
CA SER A 97 31.78 7.95 -21.72
C SER A 97 33.00 8.81 -21.37
N ILE A 98 33.14 9.23 -20.11
CA ILE A 98 34.30 9.99 -19.59
C ILE A 98 35.61 9.26 -19.89
N TYR A 99 35.63 7.93 -19.73
CA TYR A 99 36.80 7.11 -20.04
C TYR A 99 37.12 7.13 -21.53
N PHE A 100 36.10 6.94 -22.38
CA PHE A 100 36.25 6.99 -23.83
C PHE A 100 36.76 8.35 -24.31
N ILE A 101 36.22 9.45 -23.79
CA ILE A 101 36.65 10.81 -24.16
C ILE A 101 38.10 11.04 -23.76
N MET A 102 38.53 10.53 -22.59
CA MET A 102 39.90 10.70 -22.13
C MET A 102 40.90 9.88 -22.96
N LEU A 103 40.50 8.74 -23.53
CA LEU A 103 41.36 7.95 -24.44
C LEU A 103 41.78 8.75 -25.68
N TYR A 104 40.92 9.61 -26.21
CA TYR A 104 41.17 10.36 -27.46
C TYR A 104 41.63 11.81 -27.23
N LYS A 105 41.70 12.28 -25.98
CA LYS A 105 42.07 13.67 -25.67
C LYS A 105 43.59 13.85 -25.72
N LYS A 106 44.08 14.46 -26.81
CA LYS A 106 45.48 14.84 -26.97
C LYS A 106 45.85 15.95 -25.97
N ASN A 107 47.08 15.94 -25.46
CA ASN A 107 47.67 16.95 -24.55
C ASN A 107 47.19 16.93 -23.08
N VAL A 108 46.88 15.76 -22.51
CA VAL A 108 46.69 15.61 -21.06
C VAL A 108 47.82 14.77 -20.49
N TYR A 109 48.71 15.37 -19.68
CA TYR A 109 49.85 14.69 -19.08
C TYR A 109 49.44 13.61 -18.06
N LYS A 110 48.35 13.86 -17.30
CA LYS A 110 47.83 12.95 -16.27
C LYS A 110 46.33 12.65 -16.49
N PRO A 111 45.99 11.78 -17.47
CA PRO A 111 44.60 11.53 -17.88
C PRO A 111 43.74 10.94 -16.75
N PHE A 112 44.27 10.00 -15.97
CA PHE A 112 43.55 9.43 -14.82
C PHE A 112 43.29 10.45 -13.71
N SER A 113 44.21 11.39 -13.47
CA SER A 113 43.98 12.49 -12.51
C SER A 113 42.89 13.43 -13.01
N SER A 114 42.83 13.74 -14.31
CA SER A 114 41.73 14.50 -14.90
C SER A 114 40.38 13.79 -14.76
N ILE A 115 40.33 12.46 -14.96
CA ILE A 115 39.14 11.64 -14.71
C ILE A 115 38.73 11.72 -13.23
N ALA A 116 39.68 11.49 -12.32
CA ALA A 116 39.45 11.54 -10.88
C ALA A 116 38.91 12.91 -10.44
N TYR A 117 39.44 14.02 -10.97
CA TYR A 117 38.93 15.35 -10.69
C TYR A 117 37.52 15.61 -11.25
N THR A 118 37.17 15.04 -12.41
CA THR A 118 35.80 15.08 -12.93
C THR A 118 34.84 14.33 -12.00
N PHE A 119 35.18 13.11 -11.61
CA PHE A 119 34.39 12.33 -10.64
C PHE A 119 34.31 13.02 -9.28
N LEU A 120 35.40 13.63 -8.81
CA LEU A 120 35.42 14.36 -7.56
C LEU A 120 34.40 15.50 -7.57
N GLY A 121 34.29 16.27 -8.66
CA GLY A 121 33.25 17.30 -8.76
C GLY A 121 31.83 16.72 -8.74
N ILE A 122 31.61 15.60 -9.43
CA ILE A 122 30.30 14.92 -9.43
C ILE A 122 29.95 14.43 -8.02
N ILE A 123 30.89 13.79 -7.32
CA ILE A 123 30.66 13.21 -5.99
C ILE A 123 30.58 14.27 -4.91
N TYR A 124 31.49 15.26 -4.94
CA TYR A 124 31.61 16.28 -3.91
C TYR A 124 30.56 17.38 -4.03
N ILE A 125 30.09 17.69 -5.25
CA ILE A 125 29.12 18.76 -5.50
C ILE A 125 27.84 18.21 -6.13
N GLY A 126 27.94 17.46 -7.22
CA GLY A 126 26.77 16.95 -7.94
C GLY A 126 25.81 16.17 -7.04
N ILE A 127 26.29 15.09 -6.42
CA ILE A 127 25.49 14.17 -5.60
C ILE A 127 24.82 14.90 -4.41
N PRO A 128 25.50 15.72 -3.58
CA PRO A 128 24.84 16.45 -2.51
C PRO A 128 23.65 17.30 -2.97
N PHE A 129 23.78 17.99 -4.11
CA PHE A 129 22.66 18.77 -4.67
C PHE A 129 21.55 17.89 -5.21
N THR A 130 21.84 16.74 -5.84
CA THR A 130 20.79 15.82 -6.31
C THR A 130 20.03 15.17 -5.15
N LEU A 131 20.73 14.84 -4.07
CA LEU A 131 20.13 14.24 -2.87
C LEU A 131 19.11 15.16 -2.18
N LEU A 132 19.21 16.48 -2.41
CA LEU A 132 18.27 17.45 -1.86
C LEU A 132 16.81 17.17 -2.26
N HIS A 133 16.57 16.58 -3.42
CA HIS A 133 15.22 16.22 -3.87
C HIS A 133 14.55 15.17 -3.00
N PHE A 134 15.33 14.24 -2.41
CA PHE A 134 14.82 13.22 -1.49
C PHE A 134 14.50 13.77 -0.09
N ILE A 135 14.94 15.00 0.20
CA ILE A 135 14.49 15.77 1.36
C ILE A 135 13.28 16.63 0.97
N ALA A 136 13.37 17.33 -0.16
CA ALA A 136 12.36 18.28 -0.62
C ALA A 136 11.01 17.63 -0.93
N PHE A 137 11.00 16.36 -1.35
CA PHE A 137 9.79 15.63 -1.65
C PHE A 137 9.58 14.48 -0.66
N TYR A 138 8.41 14.45 -0.05
CA TYR A 138 7.97 13.36 0.80
C TYR A 138 6.69 12.77 0.22
N LYS A 139 6.71 11.47 -0.10
CA LYS A 139 5.59 10.77 -0.78
C LYS A 139 5.09 11.48 -2.05
N GLY A 140 6.00 12.08 -2.83
CA GLY A 140 5.68 12.80 -4.08
C GLY A 140 5.14 14.22 -3.89
N VAL A 141 5.00 14.69 -2.63
CA VAL A 141 4.56 16.06 -2.31
C VAL A 141 5.76 16.92 -1.97
N TYR A 142 5.79 18.15 -2.48
CA TYR A 142 6.86 19.11 -2.22
C TYR A 142 6.69 19.80 -0.86
N HIS A 143 7.73 19.76 -0.04
CA HIS A 143 7.80 20.32 1.30
C HIS A 143 8.95 21.32 1.40
N TYR A 144 8.63 22.61 1.26
CA TYR A 144 9.62 23.69 1.30
C TYR A 144 10.27 23.84 2.68
N GLU A 145 9.56 23.44 3.74
CA GLU A 145 9.96 23.61 5.13
C GLU A 145 11.24 22.86 5.48
N PHE A 146 11.48 21.68 4.87
CA PHE A 146 12.70 20.90 5.14
C PHE A 146 13.95 21.60 4.58
N ILE A 147 13.82 22.16 3.37
CA ILE A 147 14.92 22.86 2.71
C ILE A 147 15.24 24.16 3.43
N LEU A 148 14.21 24.93 3.80
CA LEU A 148 14.41 26.16 4.59
C LEU A 148 14.99 25.85 5.97
N GLY A 149 14.56 24.77 6.63
CA GLY A 149 15.10 24.39 7.93
C GLY A 149 16.58 24.01 7.89
N ILE A 150 17.03 23.29 6.86
CA ILE A 150 18.46 23.01 6.66
C ILE A 150 19.25 24.30 6.42
N LEU A 151 18.74 25.21 5.59
CA LEU A 151 19.41 26.49 5.34
C LEU A 151 19.49 27.34 6.61
N PHE A 152 18.40 27.48 7.37
CA PHE A 152 18.38 28.27 8.60
C PHE A 152 19.29 27.69 9.67
N THR A 153 19.38 26.36 9.80
CA THR A 153 20.30 25.73 10.76
C THR A 153 21.77 25.92 10.40
N ILE A 154 22.12 25.86 9.11
CA ILE A 154 23.48 26.18 8.62
C ILE A 154 23.79 27.67 8.84
N TRP A 155 22.92 28.58 8.43
CA TRP A 155 23.14 30.02 8.61
C TRP A 155 23.24 30.42 10.08
N ALA A 156 22.42 29.81 10.94
CA ALA A 156 22.51 29.98 12.38
C ALA A 156 23.86 29.54 12.95
N ASN A 157 24.43 28.46 12.42
CA ASN A 157 25.74 27.96 12.87
C ASN A 157 26.83 28.99 12.57
N ASP A 158 26.85 29.49 11.33
CA ASP A 158 27.84 30.48 10.88
C ASP A 158 27.72 31.80 11.64
N ILE A 159 26.49 32.28 11.83
CA ILE A 159 26.21 33.52 12.57
C ILE A 159 26.63 33.37 14.04
N GLY A 160 26.23 32.27 14.69
CA GLY A 160 26.56 32.03 16.10
C GLY A 160 28.06 31.87 16.32
N ALA A 161 28.75 31.18 15.40
CA ALA A 161 30.19 31.01 15.46
C ALA A 161 30.94 32.32 15.24
N TYR A 162 30.45 33.17 14.34
CA TYR A 162 31.00 34.50 14.13
C TYR A 162 30.78 35.41 15.35
N LEU A 163 29.58 35.43 15.92
CA LEU A 163 29.26 36.27 17.08
C LEU A 163 30.11 35.86 18.28
N VAL A 164 30.02 34.61 18.73
CA VAL A 164 30.77 34.17 19.91
C VAL A 164 32.28 34.20 19.67
N GLY A 165 32.74 33.78 18.49
CA GLY A 165 34.15 33.86 18.12
C GLY A 165 34.70 35.29 17.97
N SER A 166 33.83 36.31 17.82
CA SER A 166 34.24 37.73 17.80
C SER A 166 34.09 38.41 19.18
N PHE A 167 33.17 37.98 20.02
CA PHE A 167 33.02 38.47 21.40
C PHE A 167 34.03 37.85 22.38
N TRP A 168 34.43 36.59 22.19
CA TRP A 168 35.40 35.86 23.02
C TRP A 168 36.85 36.27 22.71
N THR A 169 37.10 37.58 22.71
CA THR A 169 38.43 38.17 22.54
C THR A 169 39.06 38.57 23.88
N PHE A 170 38.35 38.32 25.00
CA PHE A 170 38.78 38.64 26.36
C PHE A 170 39.59 37.53 27.05
N TRP A 171 39.53 36.27 26.57
CA TRP A 171 40.30 35.11 27.08
C TRP A 171 41.09 34.44 25.94
N GLU A 172 42.14 33.67 26.27
CA GLU A 172 42.93 32.90 25.28
C GLU A 172 42.03 31.98 24.46
N ARG A 173 42.17 32.03 23.12
CA ARG A 173 41.33 31.27 22.19
C ARG A 173 41.90 29.88 21.95
N HIS A 174 41.07 28.85 22.09
CA HIS A 174 41.46 27.51 21.71
C HIS A 174 41.14 27.26 20.24
N HIS A 175 42.18 27.23 19.40
CA HIS A 175 42.02 27.03 17.97
C HIS A 175 41.61 25.59 17.64
N LEU A 176 40.63 25.45 16.75
CA LEU A 176 40.10 24.15 16.33
C LEU A 176 41.12 23.37 15.48
N PHE A 177 41.60 23.99 14.39
CA PHE A 177 42.60 23.42 13.47
C PHE A 177 43.56 24.50 12.96
N LYS A 178 44.59 24.82 13.77
CA LYS A 178 45.53 25.93 13.50
C LYS A 178 46.24 25.84 12.15
N ARG A 179 46.48 24.62 11.63
CA ARG A 179 47.12 24.36 10.32
C ARG A 179 46.23 24.70 9.12
N ILE A 180 44.90 24.55 9.26
CA ILE A 180 43.95 24.64 8.14
C ILE A 180 43.17 25.95 8.19
N SER A 181 42.65 26.32 9.37
CA SER A 181 41.90 27.55 9.60
C SER A 181 42.28 28.19 10.94
N PRO A 182 43.26 29.10 10.96
CA PRO A 182 43.76 29.73 12.19
C PRO A 182 42.72 30.59 12.93
N LYS A 183 41.60 30.94 12.29
CA LYS A 183 40.59 31.85 12.84
C LYS A 183 39.43 31.14 13.53
N LYS A 184 39.25 29.84 13.32
CA LYS A 184 38.18 29.06 13.96
C LYS A 184 38.59 28.65 15.37
N SER A 185 37.72 28.89 16.34
CA SER A 185 37.95 28.55 17.75
C SER A 185 36.84 27.64 18.27
N TRP A 186 37.16 26.86 19.31
CA TRP A 186 36.20 25.98 19.97
C TRP A 186 35.03 26.77 20.56
N GLU A 187 35.29 27.94 21.11
CA GLU A 187 34.27 28.83 21.70
C GLU A 187 33.29 29.34 20.63
N GLY A 188 33.81 29.68 19.44
CA GLY A 188 32.96 29.99 18.28
C GLY A 188 32.10 28.79 17.87
N SER A 189 32.68 27.61 17.71
CA SER A 189 31.92 26.41 17.37
C SER A 189 30.82 26.07 18.38
N ILE A 190 31.07 26.27 19.69
CA ILE A 190 30.05 26.10 20.74
C ILE A 190 28.92 27.13 20.58
N GLY A 191 29.27 28.39 20.33
CA GLY A 191 28.30 29.46 20.08
C GLY A 191 27.41 29.22 18.85
N GLY A 192 28.02 28.78 17.74
CA GLY A 192 27.30 28.32 16.55
C GLY A 192 26.36 27.16 16.87
N GLY A 193 26.87 26.17 17.62
CA GLY A 193 26.10 25.01 18.06
C GLY A 193 24.84 25.36 18.84
N ILE A 194 24.95 26.24 19.84
CA ILE A 194 23.81 26.67 20.65
C ILE A 194 22.76 27.36 19.77
N LEU A 195 23.17 28.30 18.90
CA LEU A 195 22.24 29.04 18.05
C LEU A 195 21.54 28.12 17.04
N THR A 196 22.26 27.18 16.43
CA THR A 196 21.68 26.18 15.51
C THR A 196 20.65 25.30 16.21
N LEU A 197 20.92 24.84 17.43
CA LEU A 197 19.97 24.01 18.18
C LEU A 197 18.73 24.81 18.62
N LEU A 198 18.88 26.09 18.96
CA LEU A 198 17.74 26.97 19.23
C LEU A 198 16.87 27.18 18.00
N VAL A 199 17.48 27.38 16.83
CA VAL A 199 16.75 27.50 15.56
C VAL A 199 16.06 26.19 15.20
N ALA A 200 16.73 25.04 15.35
CA ALA A 200 16.10 23.72 15.16
C ALA A 200 14.90 23.50 16.09
N TYR A 201 15.03 23.90 17.37
CA TYR A 201 13.93 23.86 18.32
C TYR A 201 12.77 24.77 17.88
N ALA A 202 13.05 26.00 17.44
CA ALA A 202 12.02 26.92 16.93
C ALA A 202 11.30 26.35 15.70
N MET A 203 12.04 25.77 14.75
CA MET A 203 11.47 25.08 13.58
C MET A 203 10.52 23.96 14.00
N SER A 204 10.86 23.18 15.03
CA SER A 204 10.00 22.10 15.55
C SER A 204 8.70 22.56 16.20
N ARG A 205 8.62 23.82 16.61
CA ARG A 205 7.38 24.41 17.17
C ARG A 205 6.47 24.94 16.07
N TYR A 206 7.04 25.36 14.95
CA TYR A 206 6.30 25.95 13.84
C TYR A 206 5.85 24.92 12.80
N TYR A 207 6.68 23.91 12.52
CA TYR A 207 6.39 22.87 11.53
C TYR A 207 6.20 21.51 12.18
N THR A 208 5.14 20.80 11.79
CA THR A 208 4.82 19.45 12.27
C THR A 208 5.34 18.34 11.33
N SER A 209 6.02 18.70 10.24
CA SER A 209 6.49 17.76 9.21
C SER A 209 7.61 16.84 9.69
N TRP A 210 8.44 17.33 10.63
CA TRP A 210 9.37 16.52 11.43
C TRP A 210 9.08 16.76 12.91
N ASN A 211 9.26 15.74 13.73
CA ASN A 211 9.11 15.86 15.18
C ASN A 211 10.28 16.64 15.80
N MET A 212 10.16 17.02 17.07
CA MET A 212 11.20 17.80 17.76
C MET A 212 12.56 17.09 17.78
N ALA A 213 12.61 15.76 17.95
CA ALA A 213 13.87 15.04 17.97
C ALA A 213 14.54 15.03 16.59
N GLU A 214 13.77 14.85 15.52
CA GLU A 214 14.26 14.90 14.14
C GLU A 214 14.84 16.27 13.80
N TRP A 215 14.14 17.35 14.13
CA TRP A 215 14.65 18.71 13.97
C TRP A 215 15.94 18.93 14.76
N MET A 216 16.02 18.47 16.00
CA MET A 216 17.21 18.59 16.82
C MET A 216 18.39 17.77 16.29
N ILE A 217 18.15 16.59 15.70
CA ILE A 217 19.18 15.78 15.04
C ILE A 217 19.68 16.47 13.77
N VAL A 218 18.80 17.02 12.95
CA VAL A 218 19.18 17.82 11.77
C VAL A 218 20.02 19.03 12.21
N GLY A 219 19.62 19.69 13.30
CA GLY A 219 20.42 20.73 13.96
C GLY A 219 21.81 20.23 14.35
N ALA A 220 21.91 19.10 15.05
CA ALA A 220 23.20 18.52 15.46
C ALA A 220 24.10 18.14 14.26
N ILE A 221 23.50 17.56 13.20
CA ILE A 221 24.20 17.30 11.95
C ILE A 221 24.73 18.60 11.35
N ALA A 222 23.93 19.66 11.30
CA ALA A 222 24.35 20.97 10.79
C ALA A 222 25.51 21.57 11.60
N VAL A 223 25.53 21.41 12.93
CA VAL A 223 26.64 21.88 13.78
C VAL A 223 27.95 21.19 13.42
N VAL A 224 27.94 19.86 13.37
CA VAL A 224 29.15 19.06 13.12
C VAL A 224 29.54 19.15 11.65
N ALA A 225 28.67 18.67 10.77
CA ALA A 225 28.96 18.55 9.34
C ALA A 225 29.14 19.91 8.66
N GLY A 226 28.43 20.95 9.09
CA GLY A 226 28.67 22.31 8.60
C GLY A 226 30.07 22.80 8.95
N THR A 227 30.51 22.62 10.20
CA THR A 227 31.86 22.99 10.63
C THR A 227 32.93 22.23 9.83
N TYR A 228 32.73 20.93 9.60
CA TYR A 228 33.62 20.10 8.79
C TYR A 228 33.59 20.47 7.30
N GLY A 229 32.44 20.84 6.74
CA GLY A 229 32.31 21.24 5.33
C GLY A 229 33.22 22.41 5.00
N ASP A 230 33.13 23.48 5.78
CA ASP A 230 34.01 24.65 5.64
C ASP A 230 35.50 24.30 5.92
N LEU A 231 35.79 23.37 6.83
CA LEU A 231 37.17 22.90 7.03
C LEU A 231 37.73 22.10 5.84
N ILE A 232 36.93 21.24 5.21
CA ILE A 232 37.32 20.45 4.03
C ILE A 232 37.52 21.39 2.83
N GLU A 233 36.62 22.35 2.67
CA GLU A 233 36.72 23.36 1.61
C GLU A 233 37.95 24.26 1.83
N SER A 234 38.21 24.68 3.07
CA SER A 234 39.46 25.33 3.45
C SER A 234 40.71 24.46 3.17
N LEU A 235 40.67 23.16 3.48
CA LEU A 235 41.77 22.23 3.20
C LEU A 235 42.06 22.15 1.70
N LEU A 236 41.02 22.02 0.87
CA LEU A 236 41.12 22.02 -0.58
C LEU A 236 41.81 23.31 -1.06
N LYS A 237 41.34 24.48 -0.62
CA LYS A 237 41.92 25.78 -0.99
C LYS A 237 43.40 25.88 -0.60
N ARG A 238 43.76 25.43 0.62
CA ARG A 238 45.16 25.44 1.08
C ARG A 238 46.06 24.47 0.31
N SER A 239 45.54 23.30 -0.07
CA SER A 239 46.28 22.34 -0.90
C SER A 239 46.63 22.90 -2.28
N LEU A 240 45.79 23.82 -2.78
CA LEU A 240 45.96 24.53 -4.04
C LEU A 240 46.63 25.90 -3.89
N GLN A 241 47.05 26.28 -2.68
CA GLN A 241 47.64 27.60 -2.34
C GLN A 241 46.71 28.80 -2.66
N ILE A 242 45.40 28.59 -2.70
CA ILE A 242 44.38 29.61 -2.93
C ILE A 242 43.71 29.98 -1.59
N LYS A 243 43.14 31.19 -1.49
CA LYS A 243 42.45 31.67 -0.28
C LYS A 243 40.93 31.69 -0.41
N ASP A 244 40.41 32.22 -1.51
CA ASP A 244 38.97 32.37 -1.77
C ASP A 244 38.63 31.58 -3.05
N SER A 245 37.49 30.91 -3.10
CA SER A 245 37.14 30.02 -4.22
C SER A 245 36.82 30.82 -5.51
N GLY A 246 36.40 32.08 -5.34
CA GLY A 246 36.01 32.97 -6.44
C GLY A 246 35.62 34.38 -5.96
N SER A 247 35.04 35.17 -6.88
CA SER A 247 34.60 36.56 -6.62
C SER A 247 33.17 36.83 -7.11
N ILE A 248 32.36 35.78 -7.26
CA ILE A 248 31.02 35.84 -7.87
C ILE A 248 30.07 36.67 -6.99
N ILE A 249 30.20 36.59 -5.66
CA ILE A 249 29.33 37.31 -4.73
C ILE A 249 30.15 38.42 -4.05
N PRO A 250 29.83 39.71 -4.33
CA PRO A 250 30.55 40.85 -3.73
C PRO A 250 30.58 40.76 -2.20
N GLY A 251 31.80 40.73 -1.64
CA GLY A 251 32.03 40.64 -0.19
C GLY A 251 31.99 39.23 0.42
N HIS A 252 31.46 38.22 -0.29
CA HIS A 252 31.24 36.86 0.24
C HIS A 252 32.07 35.75 -0.41
N GLY A 253 32.84 36.06 -1.46
CA GLY A 253 33.67 35.11 -2.18
C GLY A 253 32.93 34.40 -3.30
N GLY A 254 33.16 33.11 -3.45
CA GLY A 254 32.53 32.22 -4.42
C GLY A 254 31.17 31.67 -4.03
N LEU A 255 30.55 30.92 -4.94
CA LEU A 255 29.37 30.10 -4.65
C LEU A 255 29.76 28.88 -3.79
N LEU A 256 30.92 28.29 -4.06
CA LEU A 256 31.45 27.20 -3.26
C LEU A 256 31.66 27.61 -1.79
N ASP A 257 32.21 28.82 -1.55
CA ASP A 257 32.37 29.40 -0.21
C ASP A 257 31.03 29.60 0.56
N ARG A 258 29.87 29.53 -0.11
CA ARG A 258 28.53 29.72 0.51
C ARG A 258 27.77 28.43 0.76
N PHE A 259 28.11 27.37 0.03
CA PHE A 259 27.44 26.07 0.11
C PHE A 259 28.40 24.95 0.56
N ASP A 260 29.60 25.28 1.02
CA ASP A 260 30.59 24.34 1.56
C ASP A 260 30.05 23.45 2.69
N SER A 261 29.36 24.05 3.65
CA SER A 261 28.68 23.37 4.76
C SER A 261 27.54 22.47 4.26
N PHE A 262 26.84 22.94 3.22
CA PHE A 262 25.71 22.24 2.62
C PHE A 262 26.12 20.90 1.98
N LEU A 263 27.30 20.84 1.37
CA LEU A 263 27.82 19.65 0.68
C LEU A 263 27.98 18.43 1.61
N LEU A 264 28.23 18.64 2.90
CA LEU A 264 28.29 17.55 3.89
C LEU A 264 26.99 17.36 4.68
N VAL A 265 26.27 18.45 4.96
CA VAL A 265 25.01 18.38 5.73
C VAL A 265 23.95 17.60 4.97
N VAL A 266 23.74 17.86 3.67
CA VAL A 266 22.65 17.24 2.91
C VAL A 266 22.76 15.73 2.82
N PRO A 267 23.90 15.12 2.42
CA PRO A 267 24.02 13.66 2.39
C PRO A 267 23.78 13.01 3.76
N LEU A 268 24.20 13.66 4.85
CA LEU A 268 24.01 13.14 6.21
C LEU A 268 22.56 13.29 6.69
N VAL A 269 21.88 14.38 6.32
CA VAL A 269 20.45 14.54 6.60
C VAL A 269 19.63 13.54 5.78
N VAL A 270 19.98 13.31 4.50
CA VAL A 270 19.35 12.25 3.69
C VAL A 270 19.59 10.90 4.34
N ALA A 271 20.84 10.57 4.68
CA ALA A 271 21.17 9.33 5.37
C ALA A 271 20.46 9.21 6.72
N PHE A 272 20.25 10.30 7.46
CA PHE A 272 19.44 10.27 8.68
C PHE A 272 17.95 10.08 8.38
N ASN A 273 17.43 10.69 7.32
CA ASN A 273 16.03 10.52 6.94
C ASN A 273 15.77 9.09 6.44
N THR A 274 16.68 8.49 5.66
CA THR A 274 16.60 7.11 5.20
C THR A 274 17.01 6.09 6.26
N ALA A 275 18.11 6.29 6.99
CA ALA A 275 18.54 5.41 8.08
C ALA A 275 17.74 5.60 9.36
N GLY A 276 17.06 6.73 9.55
CA GLY A 276 16.04 6.93 10.57
C GLY A 276 14.77 6.17 10.22
N GLN A 277 14.40 6.12 8.93
CA GLN A 277 13.38 5.20 8.44
C GLN A 277 13.83 3.73 8.58
N GLU A 278 15.09 3.39 8.30
CA GLU A 278 15.62 2.02 8.46
C GLU A 278 15.91 1.64 9.92
N MET A 279 16.32 2.54 10.81
CA MET A 279 16.50 2.27 12.24
C MET A 279 15.17 2.26 12.97
N ASN A 280 14.20 3.07 12.56
CA ASN A 280 12.82 2.87 12.97
C ASN A 280 12.29 1.56 12.40
N PHE A 281 12.70 1.13 11.20
CA PHE A 281 12.41 -0.20 10.66
C PHE A 281 13.13 -1.33 11.39
N VAL A 282 14.36 -1.14 11.91
CA VAL A 282 15.18 -2.13 12.67
C VAL A 282 14.76 -2.22 14.13
N LYS A 283 14.52 -1.08 14.79
CA LYS A 283 13.89 -1.04 16.11
C LYS A 283 12.45 -1.48 16.02
N ASN A 284 11.68 -1.13 14.97
CA ASN A 284 10.37 -1.73 14.74
C ASN A 284 10.46 -3.17 14.24
N THR A 285 11.56 -3.73 13.73
CA THR A 285 11.65 -5.18 13.45
C THR A 285 12.00 -5.97 14.71
N ASN A 286 12.81 -5.42 15.61
CA ASN A 286 13.07 -6.01 16.92
C ASN A 286 11.90 -5.81 17.89
N LYS A 287 11.16 -4.69 17.77
CA LYS A 287 9.85 -4.54 18.41
C LYS A 287 8.78 -5.34 17.67
N LYS A 288 8.76 -5.47 16.33
CA LYS A 288 7.85 -6.36 15.56
C LYS A 288 8.10 -7.85 15.82
N ALA A 289 9.32 -8.23 16.22
CA ALA A 289 9.56 -9.57 16.73
C ALA A 289 8.87 -9.82 18.10
N ALA A 290 8.52 -8.76 18.84
CA ALA A 290 7.81 -8.82 20.12
C ALA A 290 6.40 -8.14 20.11
N MET A 291 6.04 -7.49 19.01
CA MET A 291 4.86 -6.64 18.75
C MET A 291 4.68 -6.55 17.23
N ASN A 292 4.53 -7.69 16.54
CA ASN A 292 3.96 -7.77 15.18
C ASN A 292 2.44 -7.52 15.24
N TYR A 293 2.07 -6.52 16.04
CA TYR A 293 0.77 -6.04 16.38
C TYR A 293 0.84 -4.52 16.27
N THR A 294 0.05 -3.96 15.34
CA THR A 294 -0.44 -2.57 15.29
C THR A 294 0.32 -1.51 14.42
N LEU A 295 -0.08 -1.46 13.13
CA LEU A 295 -0.49 -0.32 12.28
C LEU A 295 0.47 0.83 11.85
N THR A 296 0.59 1.02 10.53
CA THR A 296 0.59 2.33 9.85
C THR A 296 -0.45 2.29 8.72
N ASN A 297 -1.41 3.22 8.72
CA ASN A 297 -2.58 3.30 7.83
C ASN A 297 -2.28 3.28 6.31
N ASP A 298 -2.04 2.08 5.80
CA ASP A 298 -2.74 1.47 4.66
C ASP A 298 -2.74 -0.02 5.02
N ASP A 299 -3.70 -0.44 5.84
CA ASP A 299 -3.73 -1.81 6.36
C ASP A 299 -3.76 -2.78 5.19
N SER A 300 -2.71 -3.59 5.09
CA SER A 300 -2.74 -4.73 4.19
C SER A 300 -4.03 -5.51 4.44
N PRO A 301 -4.73 -6.02 3.40
CA PRO A 301 -5.93 -6.84 3.59
C PRO A 301 -5.71 -8.00 4.57
N PHE A 302 -4.47 -8.48 4.69
CA PHE A 302 -4.09 -9.54 5.60
C PHE A 302 -4.02 -9.05 7.05
N GLU A 303 -3.45 -7.88 7.32
CA GLU A 303 -3.42 -7.27 8.66
C GLU A 303 -4.82 -6.93 9.16
N SER A 304 -5.67 -6.36 8.30
CA SER A 304 -7.08 -6.09 8.60
C SER A 304 -7.82 -7.37 9.01
N MET A 305 -7.61 -8.46 8.27
CA MET A 305 -8.17 -9.77 8.60
C MET A 305 -7.63 -10.30 9.94
N LEU A 306 -6.31 -10.18 10.19
CA LEU A 306 -5.69 -10.63 11.44
C LEU A 306 -6.21 -9.86 12.66
N LYS A 307 -6.55 -8.58 12.51
CA LYS A 307 -7.17 -7.78 13.59
C LYS A 307 -8.45 -8.43 14.09
N HIS A 308 -9.33 -8.89 13.19
CA HIS A 308 -10.55 -9.62 13.57
C HIS A 308 -10.26 -10.95 14.28
N VAL A 309 -9.22 -11.67 13.84
CA VAL A 309 -8.80 -12.94 14.47
C VAL A 309 -8.23 -12.69 15.87
N ASN A 310 -7.41 -11.66 16.04
CA ASN A 310 -6.90 -11.26 17.34
C ASN A 310 -8.03 -10.88 18.30
N ASP A 311 -8.94 -9.98 17.88
CA ASP A 311 -10.05 -9.53 18.72
C ASP A 311 -10.86 -10.73 19.23
N ALA A 312 -11.19 -11.66 18.33
CA ALA A 312 -11.88 -12.90 18.70
C ALA A 312 -11.06 -13.77 19.65
N SER A 313 -9.75 -13.89 19.43
CA SER A 313 -8.83 -14.68 20.25
C SER A 313 -8.70 -14.13 21.67
N GLN A 314 -8.65 -12.80 21.82
CA GLN A 314 -8.62 -12.13 23.12
C GLN A 314 -9.94 -12.35 23.88
N ILE A 315 -11.08 -12.23 23.21
CA ILE A 315 -12.41 -12.42 23.85
C ILE A 315 -12.58 -13.85 24.40
N ILE A 316 -12.08 -14.86 23.69
CA ILE A 316 -12.17 -16.26 24.16
C ILE A 316 -11.02 -16.70 25.06
N GLY A 317 -10.05 -15.83 25.34
CA GLY A 317 -8.86 -16.16 26.14
C GLY A 317 -8.01 -17.27 25.51
N LEU A 318 -7.81 -17.21 24.18
CA LEU A 318 -7.04 -18.22 23.45
C LEU A 318 -5.56 -18.21 23.88
N ASP A 319 -4.98 -19.40 24.10
CA ASP A 319 -3.54 -19.54 24.39
C ASP A 319 -2.70 -18.91 23.28
N GLU A 320 -1.74 -18.07 23.67
CA GLU A 320 -0.85 -17.34 22.76
C GLU A 320 -0.12 -18.26 21.77
N LYS A 321 0.23 -19.49 22.18
CA LYS A 321 0.86 -20.48 21.30
C LYS A 321 -0.06 -20.91 20.17
N ILE A 322 -1.35 -21.05 20.46
CA ILE A 322 -2.35 -21.42 19.44
C ILE A 322 -2.60 -20.23 18.54
N TYR A 323 -2.79 -19.05 19.11
CA TYR A 323 -2.92 -17.81 18.33
C TYR A 323 -1.74 -17.64 17.34
N ASN A 324 -0.51 -17.87 17.81
CA ASN A 324 0.70 -17.74 16.99
C ASN A 324 0.74 -18.69 15.78
N VAL A 325 0.10 -19.85 15.88
CA VAL A 325 -0.06 -20.77 14.75
C VAL A 325 -1.18 -20.30 13.83
N LEU A 326 -2.31 -19.88 14.39
CA LEU A 326 -3.49 -19.49 13.62
C LEU A 326 -3.29 -18.24 12.77
N GLN A 327 -2.34 -17.36 13.10
CA GLN A 327 -2.05 -16.15 12.33
C GLN A 327 -1.22 -16.39 11.05
N SER A 328 -0.67 -17.60 10.84
CA SER A 328 0.25 -17.89 9.72
C SER A 328 -0.33 -18.87 8.70
N PRO A 329 -0.11 -18.67 7.39
CA PRO A 329 -0.53 -19.65 6.38
C PRO A 329 0.33 -20.92 6.39
N ASP A 330 -0.31 -22.09 6.26
CA ASP A 330 0.36 -23.40 6.16
C ASP A 330 1.33 -23.53 4.96
N LYS A 331 0.98 -22.98 3.80
CA LYS A 331 1.79 -23.10 2.57
C LYS A 331 1.51 -21.94 1.62
N GLN A 332 2.55 -21.45 0.96
CA GLN A 332 2.47 -20.46 -0.12
C GLN A 332 3.26 -20.97 -1.32
N VAL A 333 2.65 -20.93 -2.50
CA VAL A 333 3.26 -21.38 -3.76
C VAL A 333 3.24 -20.21 -4.74
N ILE A 334 4.39 -19.89 -5.33
CA ILE A 334 4.56 -18.84 -6.35
C ILE A 334 5.17 -19.50 -7.58
N VAL A 335 4.58 -19.26 -8.75
CA VAL A 335 4.98 -19.90 -10.00
C VAL A 335 5.08 -18.89 -11.13
N SER A 336 5.99 -19.16 -12.06
CA SER A 336 6.10 -18.46 -13.34
C SER A 336 5.47 -19.31 -14.43
N LEU A 337 4.59 -18.72 -15.22
CA LEU A 337 3.73 -19.41 -16.18
C LEU A 337 4.03 -18.90 -17.59
N PRO A 338 5.05 -19.45 -18.27
CA PRO A 338 5.29 -19.14 -19.67
C PRO A 338 4.16 -19.73 -20.53
N ILE A 339 3.60 -18.92 -21.43
CA ILE A 339 2.70 -19.38 -22.49
C ILE A 339 3.12 -18.76 -23.83
N ILE A 340 2.80 -19.47 -24.92
CA ILE A 340 2.89 -18.93 -26.28
C ILE A 340 1.59 -18.17 -26.56
N MET A 341 1.71 -16.91 -26.95
CA MET A 341 0.62 -16.01 -27.36
C MET A 341 0.15 -16.37 -28.78
N ASP A 342 -1.01 -15.86 -29.19
CA ASP A 342 -1.55 -16.17 -30.53
C ASP A 342 -0.68 -15.61 -31.67
N ASP A 343 0.12 -14.56 -31.40
CA ASP A 343 1.11 -14.00 -32.34
C ASP A 343 2.44 -14.79 -32.39
N GLY A 344 2.56 -15.86 -31.59
CA GLY A 344 3.76 -16.70 -31.49
C GLY A 344 4.81 -16.20 -30.50
N THR A 345 4.63 -15.02 -29.89
CA THR A 345 5.52 -14.55 -28.83
C THR A 345 5.33 -15.35 -27.54
N VAL A 346 6.33 -15.34 -26.65
CA VAL A 346 6.22 -15.97 -25.33
C VAL A 346 6.03 -14.90 -24.27
N GLN A 347 4.97 -15.01 -23.48
CA GLN A 347 4.72 -14.17 -22.32
C GLN A 347 4.75 -15.01 -21.04
N VAL A 348 5.35 -14.47 -19.98
CA VAL A 348 5.45 -15.14 -18.68
C VAL A 348 4.53 -14.43 -17.68
N PHE A 349 3.55 -15.17 -17.16
CA PHE A 349 2.62 -14.68 -16.14
C PHE A 349 3.04 -15.14 -14.74
N LYS A 350 2.66 -14.40 -13.71
CA LYS A 350 2.90 -14.77 -12.32
C LYS A 350 1.66 -15.39 -11.70
N GLY A 351 1.82 -16.54 -11.07
CA GLY A 351 0.75 -17.27 -10.39
C GLY A 351 1.04 -17.49 -8.91
N TYR A 352 -0.03 -17.53 -8.11
CA TYR A 352 0.02 -17.76 -6.66
C TYR A 352 -1.00 -18.84 -6.26
N ARG A 353 -0.65 -19.63 -5.25
CA ARG A 353 -1.61 -20.43 -4.48
C ARG A 353 -1.22 -20.41 -3.01
N VAL A 354 -2.05 -19.80 -2.18
CA VAL A 354 -1.89 -19.77 -0.72
C VAL A 354 -2.87 -20.75 -0.11
N ILE A 355 -2.36 -21.62 0.76
CA ILE A 355 -3.15 -22.50 1.60
C ILE A 355 -2.93 -22.01 3.03
N TYR A 356 -3.98 -21.42 3.61
CA TYR A 356 -3.88 -20.80 4.92
C TYR A 356 -3.94 -21.83 6.04
N SER A 357 -4.89 -22.75 5.97
CA SER A 357 -5.02 -23.82 6.96
C SER A 357 -5.54 -25.10 6.32
N ARG A 358 -5.11 -26.25 6.84
CA ARG A 358 -5.69 -27.59 6.60
C ARG A 358 -6.14 -28.29 7.90
N LEU A 359 -6.38 -27.51 8.95
CA LEU A 359 -6.67 -28.07 10.27
C LEU A 359 -8.01 -28.81 10.32
N LEU A 360 -9.03 -28.31 9.62
CA LEU A 360 -10.36 -28.92 9.53
C LEU A 360 -10.52 -29.94 8.39
N GLY A 361 -9.59 -29.98 7.43
CA GLY A 361 -9.70 -30.82 6.23
C GLY A 361 -8.90 -30.26 5.06
N PRO A 362 -9.16 -30.72 3.82
CA PRO A 362 -8.51 -30.17 2.64
C PRO A 362 -8.85 -28.69 2.46
N SER A 363 -7.97 -27.94 1.80
CA SER A 363 -8.18 -26.49 1.65
C SER A 363 -9.12 -26.16 0.49
N LYS A 364 -9.93 -25.13 0.66
CA LYS A 364 -10.91 -24.68 -0.34
C LYS A 364 -10.72 -23.22 -0.68
N GLY A 365 -10.69 -22.89 -1.98
CA GLY A 365 -10.62 -21.49 -2.39
C GLY A 365 -10.61 -21.22 -3.88
N GLY A 366 -11.14 -20.07 -4.26
CA GLY A 366 -11.20 -19.64 -5.66
C GLY A 366 -9.83 -19.28 -6.27
N ILE A 367 -9.79 -19.15 -7.60
CA ILE A 367 -8.64 -18.64 -8.37
C ILE A 367 -9.05 -17.35 -9.07
N ARG A 368 -8.32 -16.26 -8.80
CA ARG A 368 -8.59 -14.92 -9.37
C ARG A 368 -7.69 -14.63 -10.56
N TYR A 369 -8.26 -14.16 -11.67
CA TYR A 369 -7.52 -13.57 -12.79
C TYR A 369 -7.78 -12.06 -12.80
N ASN A 370 -6.74 -11.27 -12.54
CA ASN A 370 -6.80 -9.80 -12.53
C ASN A 370 -5.44 -9.23 -12.94
N SER A 371 -5.43 -8.07 -13.60
CA SER A 371 -4.20 -7.37 -14.02
C SER A 371 -3.26 -7.08 -12.86
N HIS A 372 -3.79 -6.98 -11.64
CA HIS A 372 -3.01 -6.81 -10.42
C HIS A 372 -3.44 -7.90 -9.43
N VAL A 373 -2.53 -8.84 -9.15
CA VAL A 373 -2.69 -9.85 -8.10
C VAL A 373 -1.43 -9.87 -7.26
N GLU A 374 -1.58 -9.55 -5.99
CA GLU A 374 -0.47 -9.56 -5.03
C GLU A 374 -0.57 -10.72 -4.05
N LEU A 375 0.59 -11.22 -3.60
CA LEU A 375 0.65 -12.34 -2.67
C LEU A 375 -0.13 -12.05 -1.38
N ASP A 376 -0.07 -10.82 -0.88
CA ASP A 376 -0.66 -10.47 0.41
C ASP A 376 -2.19 -10.41 0.38
N GLU A 377 -2.76 -9.92 -0.73
CA GLU A 377 -4.19 -10.04 -1.03
C GLU A 377 -4.62 -11.52 -1.09
N VAL A 378 -3.86 -12.37 -1.78
CA VAL A 378 -4.17 -13.81 -1.88
C VAL A 378 -4.11 -14.48 -0.51
N LYS A 379 -3.18 -14.10 0.38
CA LYS A 379 -3.12 -14.58 1.77
C LYS A 379 -4.38 -14.18 2.56
N ALA A 380 -4.79 -12.91 2.49
CA ALA A 380 -5.98 -12.42 3.18
C ALA A 380 -7.23 -13.19 2.75
N LEU A 381 -7.41 -13.35 1.44
CA LEU A 381 -8.52 -14.12 0.87
C LEU A 381 -8.47 -15.60 1.29
N ALA A 382 -7.29 -16.22 1.38
CA ALA A 382 -7.14 -17.59 1.85
C ALA A 382 -7.49 -17.76 3.34
N ALA A 383 -7.14 -16.77 4.16
CA ALA A 383 -7.50 -16.74 5.57
C ALA A 383 -9.02 -16.57 5.76
N TRP A 384 -9.64 -15.62 5.06
CA TRP A 384 -11.11 -15.48 5.07
C TRP A 384 -11.82 -16.76 4.63
N MET A 385 -11.28 -17.51 3.67
CA MET A 385 -11.84 -18.82 3.31
C MET A 385 -11.76 -19.83 4.47
N THR A 386 -10.69 -19.81 5.26
CA THR A 386 -10.55 -20.68 6.45
C THR A 386 -11.64 -20.36 7.46
N TRP A 387 -11.79 -19.08 7.79
CA TRP A 387 -12.77 -18.62 8.78
C TRP A 387 -14.21 -18.84 8.31
N LYS A 388 -14.48 -18.60 7.01
CA LYS A 388 -15.79 -18.82 6.40
C LYS A 388 -16.18 -20.31 6.43
N CYS A 389 -15.29 -21.20 6.02
CA CYS A 389 -15.53 -22.65 6.06
C CYS A 389 -15.76 -23.13 7.51
N ALA A 390 -14.96 -22.66 8.47
CA ALA A 390 -15.12 -23.00 9.87
C ALA A 390 -16.46 -22.51 10.44
N LEU A 391 -16.87 -21.29 10.10
CA LEU A 391 -18.11 -20.68 10.57
C LEU A 391 -19.34 -21.50 10.18
N VAL A 392 -19.45 -21.86 8.91
CA VAL A 392 -20.57 -22.66 8.37
C VAL A 392 -20.37 -24.18 8.51
N ASP A 393 -19.43 -24.59 9.36
CA ASP A 393 -19.18 -26.01 9.69
C ASP A 393 -18.93 -26.91 8.48
N LEU A 394 -18.11 -26.44 7.55
CA LEU A 394 -17.64 -27.25 6.43
C LEU A 394 -16.32 -27.95 6.80
N PRO A 395 -16.09 -29.20 6.36
CA PRO A 395 -14.87 -29.95 6.64
C PRO A 395 -13.71 -29.49 5.74
N PHE A 396 -13.50 -28.18 5.65
CA PHE A 396 -12.50 -27.55 4.81
C PHE A 396 -11.66 -26.55 5.60
N GLY A 397 -10.38 -26.53 5.27
CA GLY A 397 -9.55 -25.36 5.52
C GLY A 397 -9.75 -24.29 4.44
N GLY A 398 -8.90 -23.26 4.43
CA GLY A 398 -8.97 -22.17 3.46
C GLY A 398 -7.75 -22.09 2.55
N ALA A 399 -8.02 -21.75 1.30
CA ALA A 399 -7.00 -21.42 0.31
C ALA A 399 -7.47 -20.26 -0.57
N LYS A 400 -6.55 -19.73 -1.38
CA LYS A 400 -6.87 -18.86 -2.51
C LYS A 400 -5.74 -18.93 -3.53
N GLY A 401 -6.09 -18.87 -4.81
CA GLY A 401 -5.12 -18.71 -5.90
C GLY A 401 -5.36 -17.40 -6.65
N GLY A 402 -4.34 -16.99 -7.39
CA GLY A 402 -4.49 -15.89 -8.33
C GLY A 402 -3.41 -15.90 -9.39
N VAL A 403 -3.74 -15.37 -10.57
CA VAL A 403 -2.81 -15.18 -11.69
C VAL A 403 -2.90 -13.72 -12.10
N GLU A 404 -1.75 -13.07 -12.18
CA GLU A 404 -1.60 -11.67 -12.58
C GLU A 404 -1.77 -11.58 -14.11
N CYS A 405 -3.00 -11.41 -14.58
CA CYS A 405 -3.36 -11.26 -15.99
C CYS A 405 -4.68 -10.51 -16.17
N ASP A 406 -4.82 -9.72 -17.25
CA ASP A 406 -6.12 -9.18 -17.65
C ASP A 406 -6.83 -10.17 -18.60
N PRO A 407 -7.85 -10.92 -18.13
CA PRO A 407 -8.52 -11.92 -18.96
C PRO A 407 -9.29 -11.31 -20.14
N LYS A 408 -9.52 -9.99 -20.16
CA LYS A 408 -10.17 -9.31 -21.30
C LYS A 408 -9.21 -9.00 -22.43
N GLN A 409 -7.90 -9.00 -22.16
CA GLN A 409 -6.86 -8.76 -23.16
C GLN A 409 -6.33 -10.07 -23.75
N LEU A 410 -6.70 -11.22 -23.18
CA LEU A 410 -6.31 -12.53 -23.68
C LEU A 410 -7.41 -13.11 -24.55
N SER A 411 -7.01 -13.76 -25.64
CA SER A 411 -7.92 -14.60 -26.42
C SER A 411 -8.40 -15.80 -25.61
N ALA A 412 -9.48 -16.44 -26.05
CA ALA A 412 -9.96 -17.66 -25.39
C ALA A 412 -8.90 -18.78 -25.40
N GLY A 413 -8.09 -18.88 -26.47
CA GLY A 413 -7.02 -19.86 -26.59
C GLY A 413 -5.84 -19.56 -25.67
N GLU A 414 -5.44 -18.29 -25.57
CA GLU A 414 -4.40 -17.85 -24.63
C GLU A 414 -4.80 -18.09 -23.18
N LEU A 415 -6.05 -17.77 -22.83
CA LEU A 415 -6.57 -17.99 -21.49
C LEU A 415 -6.66 -19.48 -21.12
N GLU A 416 -7.01 -20.34 -22.09
CA GLU A 416 -6.95 -21.78 -21.93
C GLU A 416 -5.51 -22.23 -21.65
N ARG A 417 -4.55 -21.86 -22.50
CA ARG A 417 -3.13 -22.21 -22.31
C ARG A 417 -2.59 -21.74 -20.96
N LEU A 418 -2.96 -20.54 -20.52
CA LEU A 418 -2.61 -20.01 -19.21
C LEU A 418 -3.19 -20.85 -18.07
N THR A 419 -4.48 -21.18 -18.15
CA THR A 419 -5.17 -21.98 -17.13
C THR A 419 -4.59 -23.39 -17.03
N ARG A 420 -4.27 -24.00 -18.17
CA ARG A 420 -3.61 -25.31 -18.23
C ARG A 420 -2.20 -25.25 -17.65
N SER A 421 -1.40 -24.24 -18.03
CA SER A 421 -0.05 -24.00 -17.48
C SER A 421 -0.07 -23.83 -15.96
N TYR A 422 -1.00 -23.03 -15.43
CA TYR A 422 -1.21 -22.87 -13.99
C TYR A 422 -1.59 -24.19 -13.30
N THR A 423 -2.48 -24.97 -13.91
CA THR A 423 -2.90 -26.27 -13.35
C THR A 423 -1.74 -27.26 -13.31
N THR A 424 -0.93 -27.33 -14.36
CA THR A 424 0.29 -28.16 -14.42
C THR A 424 1.27 -27.79 -13.31
N ALA A 425 1.46 -26.49 -13.07
CA ALA A 425 2.32 -26.00 -11.98
C ALA A 425 1.76 -26.32 -10.57
N MET A 426 0.49 -26.71 -10.46
CA MET A 426 -0.23 -26.98 -9.21
C MET A 426 -0.57 -28.45 -9.00
N LEU A 427 -0.10 -29.38 -9.86
CA LEU A 427 -0.49 -30.81 -9.78
C LEU A 427 -0.19 -31.46 -8.42
N GLU A 428 0.91 -31.09 -7.76
CA GLU A 428 1.26 -31.62 -6.43
C GLU A 428 0.46 -30.97 -5.30
N VAL A 429 -0.12 -29.80 -5.56
CA VAL A 429 -0.88 -28.98 -4.61
C VAL A 429 -2.35 -29.34 -4.66
N PHE A 430 -2.93 -29.38 -5.85
CA PHE A 430 -4.34 -29.68 -6.10
C PHE A 430 -4.65 -31.16 -5.86
N GLY A 431 -5.88 -31.41 -5.42
CA GLY A 431 -6.38 -32.75 -5.25
C GLY A 431 -7.67 -32.76 -4.45
N PRO A 432 -8.56 -33.73 -4.69
CA PRO A 432 -9.86 -33.80 -4.02
C PRO A 432 -9.75 -33.98 -2.50
N ASP A 433 -8.61 -34.49 -2.01
CA ASP A 433 -8.27 -34.66 -0.59
C ASP A 433 -7.16 -33.72 -0.09
N LYS A 434 -6.75 -32.75 -0.93
CA LYS A 434 -5.65 -31.82 -0.62
C LYS A 434 -6.08 -30.37 -0.68
N ASP A 435 -6.40 -29.89 -1.87
CA ASP A 435 -6.76 -28.51 -2.16
C ASP A 435 -7.70 -28.47 -3.37
N ILE A 436 -8.86 -27.84 -3.20
CA ILE A 436 -9.96 -27.84 -4.17
C ILE A 436 -10.21 -26.40 -4.66
N PRO A 437 -9.69 -26.03 -5.84
CA PRO A 437 -9.97 -24.73 -6.46
C PRO A 437 -11.46 -24.48 -6.76
N ALA A 438 -11.79 -23.21 -7.04
CA ALA A 438 -13.11 -22.72 -7.45
C ALA A 438 -12.98 -21.48 -8.34
N PRO A 439 -14.08 -21.00 -8.93
CA PRO A 439 -14.12 -19.68 -9.55
C PRO A 439 -13.90 -18.56 -8.53
N ASP A 440 -13.35 -17.46 -9.01
CA ASP A 440 -13.34 -16.14 -8.38
C ASP A 440 -13.41 -15.06 -9.48
N MET A 441 -13.06 -13.81 -9.17
CA MET A 441 -13.02 -12.73 -10.15
C MET A 441 -12.13 -13.12 -11.35
N GLY A 442 -12.66 -12.97 -12.56
CA GLY A 442 -11.94 -13.31 -13.81
C GLY A 442 -11.93 -14.79 -14.18
N THR A 443 -12.54 -15.67 -13.39
CA THR A 443 -12.68 -17.11 -13.71
C THR A 443 -14.11 -17.59 -13.53
N GLY A 444 -14.48 -18.66 -14.22
CA GLY A 444 -15.84 -19.22 -14.20
C GLY A 444 -15.87 -20.72 -14.49
N PRO A 445 -17.05 -21.27 -14.83
CA PRO A 445 -17.21 -22.68 -15.12
C PRO A 445 -16.29 -23.19 -16.25
N ARG A 446 -15.97 -22.35 -17.22
CA ARG A 446 -15.06 -22.69 -18.33
C ARG A 446 -13.65 -22.98 -17.83
N GLU A 447 -13.07 -22.09 -17.04
CA GLU A 447 -11.72 -22.28 -16.49
C GLU A 447 -11.69 -23.47 -15.52
N MET A 448 -12.75 -23.70 -14.75
CA MET A 448 -12.85 -24.90 -13.90
C MET A 448 -12.89 -26.20 -14.72
N ALA A 449 -13.51 -26.18 -15.90
CA ALA A 449 -13.49 -27.32 -16.81
C ALA A 449 -12.06 -27.61 -17.30
N TRP A 450 -11.30 -26.58 -17.68
CA TRP A 450 -9.90 -26.73 -18.10
C TRP A 450 -8.99 -27.22 -16.97
N ILE A 451 -9.19 -26.73 -15.75
CA ILE A 451 -8.45 -27.21 -14.56
C ILE A 451 -8.75 -28.70 -14.33
N MET A 452 -10.03 -29.09 -14.34
CA MET A 452 -10.43 -30.48 -14.15
C MET A 452 -9.82 -31.39 -15.22
N ASP A 453 -9.93 -30.99 -16.49
CA ASP A 453 -9.42 -31.75 -17.63
C ASP A 453 -7.89 -31.91 -17.57
N THR A 454 -7.16 -30.81 -17.33
CA THR A 454 -5.69 -30.85 -17.23
C THR A 454 -5.21 -31.71 -16.07
N TYR A 455 -5.87 -31.61 -14.90
CA TYR A 455 -5.56 -32.45 -13.75
C TYR A 455 -5.80 -33.93 -14.04
N ASN A 456 -6.93 -34.26 -14.66
CA ASN A 456 -7.30 -35.63 -15.01
C ASN A 456 -6.32 -36.24 -16.04
N GLN A 457 -5.94 -35.47 -17.06
CA GLN A 457 -4.96 -35.91 -18.07
C GLN A 457 -3.61 -36.21 -17.44
N ALA A 458 -3.14 -35.34 -16.54
CA ALA A 458 -1.85 -35.55 -15.87
C ALA A 458 -1.83 -36.77 -14.92
N HIS A 459 -2.96 -37.10 -14.29
CA HIS A 459 -3.05 -38.22 -13.35
C HIS A 459 -3.62 -39.51 -13.96
N GLY A 460 -4.05 -39.48 -15.23
CA GLY A 460 -4.67 -40.63 -15.91
C GLY A 460 -5.98 -41.11 -15.27
N THR A 461 -6.67 -40.26 -14.49
CA THR A 461 -7.89 -40.62 -13.75
C THR A 461 -8.94 -39.51 -13.85
N ILE A 462 -10.22 -39.89 -13.90
CA ILE A 462 -11.34 -38.93 -13.91
C ILE A 462 -11.65 -38.54 -12.47
N THR A 463 -11.28 -37.33 -12.07
CA THR A 463 -11.44 -36.82 -10.70
C THR A 463 -12.24 -35.50 -10.69
N PRO A 464 -13.58 -35.53 -10.88
CA PRO A 464 -14.39 -34.31 -10.96
C PRO A 464 -14.39 -33.49 -9.66
N ALA A 465 -14.08 -34.14 -8.53
CA ALA A 465 -14.01 -33.51 -7.22
C ALA A 465 -12.74 -32.65 -7.00
N VAL A 466 -11.78 -32.61 -7.94
CA VAL A 466 -10.57 -31.78 -7.80
C VAL A 466 -10.89 -30.28 -7.79
N VAL A 467 -11.99 -29.87 -8.43
CA VAL A 467 -12.40 -28.46 -8.56
C VAL A 467 -13.92 -28.36 -8.46
N THR A 468 -14.43 -27.22 -8.00
CA THR A 468 -15.87 -26.93 -7.90
C THR A 468 -16.25 -25.74 -8.77
N GLY A 469 -17.54 -25.46 -8.95
CA GLY A 469 -18.02 -24.40 -9.83
C GLY A 469 -17.99 -24.79 -11.31
N LYS A 470 -18.02 -26.10 -11.58
CA LYS A 470 -17.99 -26.65 -12.94
C LYS A 470 -19.33 -26.45 -13.66
N PRO A 471 -19.39 -26.56 -15.00
CA PRO A 471 -20.63 -26.74 -15.72
C PRO A 471 -21.37 -27.99 -15.25
N VAL A 472 -22.70 -27.93 -15.18
CA VAL A 472 -23.56 -29.06 -14.73
C VAL A 472 -23.32 -30.33 -15.56
N ALA A 473 -23.00 -30.17 -16.84
CA ALA A 473 -22.70 -31.25 -17.77
C ALA A 473 -21.50 -32.13 -17.30
N ILE A 474 -20.53 -31.54 -16.59
CA ILE A 474 -19.30 -32.23 -16.17
C ILE A 474 -19.15 -32.31 -14.64
N GLY A 475 -20.28 -32.35 -13.93
CA GLY A 475 -20.30 -32.54 -12.47
C GLY A 475 -20.47 -31.27 -11.65
N GLY A 476 -20.88 -30.15 -12.26
CA GLY A 476 -21.36 -28.98 -11.51
C GLY A 476 -22.64 -29.27 -10.72
N SER A 477 -22.82 -28.62 -9.57
CA SER A 477 -24.06 -28.74 -8.78
C SER A 477 -25.14 -27.80 -9.30
N LEU A 478 -26.39 -28.26 -9.27
CA LEU A 478 -27.56 -27.37 -9.34
C LEU A 478 -27.58 -26.43 -8.12
N GLY A 479 -28.27 -25.30 -8.23
CA GLY A 479 -28.42 -24.35 -7.13
C GLY A 479 -27.21 -23.43 -6.90
N ARG A 480 -26.13 -23.56 -7.67
CA ARG A 480 -24.88 -22.82 -7.43
C ARG A 480 -24.97 -21.34 -7.78
N VAL A 481 -25.74 -20.97 -8.79
CA VAL A 481 -25.79 -19.60 -9.32
C VAL A 481 -26.44 -18.66 -8.29
N GLU A 482 -27.55 -19.10 -7.73
CA GLU A 482 -28.40 -18.45 -6.75
C GLU A 482 -27.93 -18.65 -5.29
N ALA A 483 -26.97 -19.55 -5.04
CA ALA A 483 -26.54 -19.98 -3.72
C ALA A 483 -26.21 -18.83 -2.74
N THR A 484 -25.45 -17.83 -3.20
CA THR A 484 -25.08 -16.68 -2.37
C THR A 484 -26.30 -15.82 -2.02
N GLY A 485 -27.16 -15.51 -2.99
CA GLY A 485 -28.39 -14.75 -2.74
C GLY A 485 -29.37 -15.50 -1.83
N ARG A 486 -29.42 -16.83 -1.95
CA ARG A 486 -30.16 -17.71 -1.03
C ARG A 486 -29.61 -17.66 0.39
N GLY A 487 -28.29 -17.67 0.58
CA GLY A 487 -27.66 -17.49 1.90
C GLY A 487 -28.01 -16.16 2.56
N ILE A 488 -28.02 -15.08 1.77
CA ILE A 488 -28.44 -13.74 2.23
C ILE A 488 -29.91 -13.76 2.62
N MET A 489 -30.78 -14.34 1.80
CA MET A 489 -32.21 -14.48 2.10
C MET A 489 -32.44 -15.26 3.40
N VAL A 490 -31.81 -16.42 3.58
CA VAL A 490 -31.94 -17.23 4.80
C VAL A 490 -31.48 -16.45 6.03
N SER A 491 -30.32 -15.80 5.95
CA SER A 491 -29.79 -14.99 7.05
C SER A 491 -30.68 -13.80 7.37
N THR A 492 -31.28 -13.18 6.35
CA THR A 492 -32.24 -12.08 6.49
C THR A 492 -33.50 -12.54 7.21
N LEU A 493 -34.08 -13.68 6.80
CA LEU A 493 -35.28 -14.23 7.44
C LEU A 493 -35.03 -14.58 8.91
N ALA A 494 -33.89 -15.20 9.21
CA ALA A 494 -33.48 -15.53 10.56
C ALA A 494 -33.37 -14.26 11.44
N ALA A 495 -32.74 -13.20 10.91
CA ALA A 495 -32.61 -11.93 11.60
C ALA A 495 -33.94 -11.20 11.80
N LEU A 496 -34.82 -11.19 10.80
CA LEU A 496 -36.17 -10.62 10.92
C LEU A 496 -36.98 -11.32 12.00
N GLN A 497 -36.85 -12.65 12.14
CA GLN A 497 -37.49 -13.40 13.21
C GLN A 497 -37.00 -12.95 14.60
N GLN A 498 -35.69 -12.76 14.77
CA GLN A 498 -35.11 -12.26 16.03
C GLN A 498 -35.54 -10.82 16.35
N LEU A 499 -35.68 -9.99 15.32
CA LEU A 499 -36.18 -8.61 15.43
C LEU A 499 -37.71 -8.53 15.56
N LYS A 500 -38.42 -9.67 15.51
CA LYS A 500 -39.89 -9.76 15.53
C LYS A 500 -40.56 -8.95 14.42
N ILE A 501 -39.90 -8.82 13.27
CA ILE A 501 -40.45 -8.16 12.08
C ILE A 501 -41.02 -9.25 11.17
N ASN A 502 -42.31 -9.17 10.84
CA ASN A 502 -42.91 -10.07 9.87
C ASN A 502 -42.38 -9.75 8.47
N VAL A 503 -41.81 -10.73 7.78
CA VAL A 503 -41.25 -10.58 6.42
C VAL A 503 -42.26 -9.96 5.44
N LYS A 504 -43.55 -10.27 5.57
CA LYS A 504 -44.61 -9.71 4.71
C LYS A 504 -44.80 -8.20 4.84
N ASN A 505 -44.34 -7.63 5.95
CA ASN A 505 -44.41 -6.21 6.24
C ASN A 505 -43.05 -5.52 6.04
N ALA A 506 -41.99 -6.27 5.78
CA ALA A 506 -40.63 -5.74 5.71
C ALA A 506 -40.39 -5.02 4.38
N THR A 507 -39.83 -3.82 4.46
CA THR A 507 -39.30 -3.06 3.33
C THR A 507 -37.81 -3.33 3.14
N VAL A 508 -37.38 -3.55 1.90
CA VAL A 508 -35.99 -3.94 1.59
C VAL A 508 -35.40 -3.04 0.50
N ALA A 509 -34.19 -2.53 0.75
CA ALA A 509 -33.35 -1.86 -0.24
C ALA A 509 -32.10 -2.71 -0.54
N ILE A 510 -31.77 -2.89 -1.82
CA ILE A 510 -30.66 -3.75 -2.27
C ILE A 510 -29.72 -2.95 -3.16
N GLN A 511 -28.50 -2.72 -2.69
CA GLN A 511 -27.47 -2.09 -3.51
C GLN A 511 -26.83 -3.16 -4.41
N GLY A 512 -26.82 -2.93 -5.71
CA GLY A 512 -26.24 -3.86 -6.68
C GLY A 512 -27.23 -4.93 -7.13
N PHE A 513 -27.56 -4.92 -8.41
CA PHE A 513 -28.50 -5.84 -9.04
C PHE A 513 -27.78 -6.77 -10.03
N GLY A 514 -26.62 -7.28 -9.63
CA GLY A 514 -25.94 -8.39 -10.30
C GLY A 514 -26.48 -9.74 -9.81
N ASN A 515 -25.74 -10.82 -10.06
CA ASN A 515 -26.16 -12.17 -9.67
C ASN A 515 -26.59 -12.27 -8.20
N VAL A 516 -25.78 -11.77 -7.26
CA VAL A 516 -26.10 -11.85 -5.83
C VAL A 516 -27.37 -11.06 -5.49
N GLY A 517 -27.43 -9.78 -5.88
CA GLY A 517 -28.55 -8.91 -5.53
C GLY A 517 -29.86 -9.28 -6.21
N SER A 518 -29.86 -9.69 -7.47
CA SER A 518 -31.08 -10.06 -8.19
C SER A 518 -31.73 -11.32 -7.63
N TYR A 519 -30.95 -12.37 -7.35
CA TYR A 519 -31.47 -13.58 -6.71
C TYR A 519 -31.91 -13.32 -5.26
N THR A 520 -31.19 -12.47 -4.53
CA THR A 520 -31.62 -12.05 -3.18
C THR A 520 -32.97 -11.35 -3.22
N ALA A 521 -33.13 -10.37 -4.13
CA ALA A 521 -34.37 -9.63 -4.32
C ALA A 521 -35.53 -10.56 -4.67
N GLN A 522 -35.31 -11.47 -5.61
CA GLN A 522 -36.31 -12.43 -6.07
C GLN A 522 -36.75 -13.35 -4.93
N LEU A 523 -35.80 -13.98 -4.25
CA LEU A 523 -36.09 -14.94 -3.18
C LEU A 523 -36.76 -14.27 -1.97
N LEU A 524 -36.39 -13.04 -1.63
CA LEU A 524 -37.07 -12.28 -0.56
C LEU A 524 -38.49 -11.87 -0.97
N GLN A 525 -38.70 -11.46 -2.22
CA GLN A 525 -40.03 -11.15 -2.75
C GLN A 525 -40.94 -12.40 -2.76
N GLU A 526 -40.42 -13.58 -3.12
CA GLU A 526 -41.13 -14.87 -3.03
C GLU A 526 -41.55 -15.22 -1.59
N LYS A 527 -40.82 -14.73 -0.58
CA LYS A 527 -41.17 -14.86 0.84
C LYS A 527 -42.12 -13.77 1.34
N GLY A 528 -42.47 -12.82 0.48
CA GLY A 528 -43.43 -11.75 0.75
C GLY A 528 -42.80 -10.42 1.16
N ALA A 529 -41.48 -10.28 1.15
CA ALA A 529 -40.84 -8.99 1.45
C ALA A 529 -41.11 -7.97 0.33
N LYS A 530 -41.30 -6.70 0.70
CA LYS A 530 -41.48 -5.61 -0.27
C LYS A 530 -40.13 -5.01 -0.64
N ILE A 531 -39.63 -5.33 -1.83
CA ILE A 531 -38.41 -4.70 -2.36
C ILE A 531 -38.76 -3.30 -2.86
N VAL A 532 -38.31 -2.26 -2.16
CA VAL A 532 -38.66 -0.85 -2.45
C VAL A 532 -37.56 -0.12 -3.20
N ALA A 533 -36.32 -0.60 -3.16
CA ALA A 533 -35.21 0.00 -3.91
C ALA A 533 -34.20 -1.04 -4.40
N ILE A 534 -33.72 -0.85 -5.62
CA ILE A 534 -32.60 -1.62 -6.22
C ILE A 534 -31.64 -0.67 -6.94
N SER A 535 -30.36 -1.00 -7.04
CA SER A 535 -29.41 -0.22 -7.85
C SER A 535 -28.48 -1.06 -8.71
N ASP A 536 -27.93 -0.45 -9.75
CA ASP A 536 -26.75 -0.97 -10.45
C ASP A 536 -25.84 0.18 -10.91
N LEU A 537 -24.94 -0.10 -11.86
CA LEU A 537 -24.00 0.91 -12.38
C LEU A 537 -24.70 2.10 -13.03
N SER A 538 -25.96 1.97 -13.46
CA SER A 538 -26.68 3.07 -14.11
C SER A 538 -27.41 4.00 -13.14
N GLY A 539 -27.67 3.57 -11.90
CA GLY A 539 -28.40 4.36 -10.91
C GLY A 539 -29.16 3.52 -9.89
N ALA A 540 -29.87 4.20 -8.99
CA ALA A 540 -30.77 3.58 -8.01
C ALA A 540 -32.23 3.87 -8.39
N TYR A 541 -33.09 2.88 -8.18
CA TYR A 541 -34.49 2.91 -8.62
C TYR A 541 -35.38 2.54 -7.44
N TYR A 542 -36.36 3.39 -7.15
CA TYR A 542 -37.21 3.32 -5.97
C TYR A 542 -38.70 3.27 -6.31
N SER A 543 -39.46 2.47 -5.57
CA SER A 543 -40.92 2.45 -5.61
C SER A 543 -41.47 2.16 -4.21
N ALA A 544 -42.26 3.10 -3.68
CA ALA A 544 -42.95 2.94 -2.39
C ALA A 544 -43.94 1.76 -2.38
N ASN A 545 -44.49 1.43 -3.54
CA ASN A 545 -45.43 0.31 -3.71
C ASN A 545 -44.72 -1.05 -3.85
N GLY A 546 -43.39 -1.04 -4.00
CA GLY A 546 -42.58 -2.21 -4.32
C GLY A 546 -42.21 -2.26 -5.81
N ILE A 547 -41.15 -2.98 -6.11
CA ILE A 547 -40.60 -3.21 -7.45
C ILE A 547 -40.90 -4.66 -7.84
N ASP A 548 -41.43 -4.88 -9.05
CA ASP A 548 -41.53 -6.22 -9.63
C ASP A 548 -40.13 -6.71 -10.03
N ILE A 549 -39.62 -7.70 -9.30
CA ILE A 549 -38.25 -8.16 -9.50
C ILE A 549 -38.13 -9.02 -10.76
N GLN A 550 -39.18 -9.74 -11.17
CA GLN A 550 -39.15 -10.47 -12.44
C GLN A 550 -39.08 -9.50 -13.61
N GLN A 551 -39.85 -8.41 -13.56
CA GLN A 551 -39.78 -7.34 -14.55
C GLN A 551 -38.39 -6.67 -14.56
N ALA A 552 -37.82 -6.38 -13.39
CA ALA A 552 -36.49 -5.77 -13.29
C ALA A 552 -35.39 -6.68 -13.85
N ILE A 553 -35.45 -8.00 -13.59
CA ILE A 553 -34.52 -8.99 -14.15
C ILE A 553 -34.66 -9.04 -15.67
N ALA A 554 -35.88 -9.11 -16.20
CA ALA A 554 -36.12 -9.13 -17.65
C ALA A 554 -35.65 -7.83 -18.33
N HIS A 555 -35.90 -6.68 -17.70
CA HIS A 555 -35.42 -5.37 -18.18
C HIS A 555 -33.90 -5.33 -18.24
N LYS A 556 -33.22 -5.73 -17.17
CA LYS A 556 -31.76 -5.75 -17.11
C LYS A 556 -31.17 -6.74 -18.12
N ALA A 557 -31.76 -7.91 -18.30
CA ALA A 557 -31.31 -8.88 -19.29
C ALA A 557 -31.42 -8.33 -20.72
N LYS A 558 -32.46 -7.54 -21.02
CA LYS A 558 -32.68 -6.93 -22.33
C LYS A 558 -31.79 -5.71 -22.61
N TYR A 559 -31.61 -4.82 -21.63
CA TYR A 559 -30.96 -3.53 -21.82
C TYR A 559 -29.56 -3.40 -21.19
N GLY A 560 -29.13 -4.38 -20.40
CA GLY A 560 -27.85 -4.40 -19.69
C GLY A 560 -27.76 -3.48 -18.46
N ARG A 561 -28.82 -2.73 -18.16
CA ARG A 561 -28.89 -1.70 -17.10
C ARG A 561 -30.31 -1.54 -16.58
N LEU A 562 -30.48 -0.85 -15.46
CA LEU A 562 -31.79 -0.58 -14.85
C LEU A 562 -32.43 0.75 -15.27
N THR A 563 -31.70 1.66 -15.93
CA THR A 563 -32.28 2.92 -16.44
C THR A 563 -33.54 2.66 -17.27
N GLY A 564 -34.60 3.44 -16.98
CA GLY A 564 -35.89 3.32 -17.65
C GLY A 564 -36.79 2.20 -17.14
N LEU A 565 -36.49 1.59 -15.99
CA LEU A 565 -37.37 0.61 -15.35
C LEU A 565 -38.72 1.25 -14.99
N LEU A 566 -39.79 0.74 -15.61
CA LEU A 566 -41.15 1.26 -15.43
C LEU A 566 -41.63 1.13 -13.98
N GLY A 567 -42.45 2.08 -13.53
CA GLY A 567 -43.01 2.07 -12.18
C GLY A 567 -42.01 2.44 -11.07
N THR A 568 -40.81 2.92 -11.42
CA THR A 568 -39.80 3.36 -10.47
C THR A 568 -39.43 4.83 -10.65
N LYS A 569 -39.00 5.47 -9.57
CA LYS A 569 -38.37 6.78 -9.55
C LYS A 569 -36.86 6.61 -9.41
N GLU A 570 -36.10 7.29 -10.25
CA GLU A 570 -34.64 7.31 -10.14
C GLU A 570 -34.19 8.13 -8.92
N LEU A 571 -33.17 7.63 -8.24
CA LEU A 571 -32.51 8.25 -7.11
C LEU A 571 -30.98 8.24 -7.36
N PRO A 572 -30.23 9.19 -6.76
CA PRO A 572 -28.79 9.06 -6.64
C PRO A 572 -28.40 7.73 -5.98
N ASN A 573 -27.33 7.10 -6.47
CA ASN A 573 -26.91 5.77 -5.99
C ASN A 573 -26.61 5.72 -4.49
N GLN A 574 -26.08 6.81 -3.94
CA GLN A 574 -25.72 6.91 -2.52
C GLN A 574 -26.97 6.97 -1.63
N ASP A 575 -28.04 7.62 -2.10
CA ASP A 575 -29.28 7.80 -1.34
C ASP A 575 -29.96 6.46 -1.02
N LEU A 576 -29.76 5.42 -1.84
CA LEU A 576 -30.28 4.07 -1.57
C LEU A 576 -29.78 3.54 -0.22
N LEU A 577 -28.51 3.78 0.12
CA LEU A 577 -27.89 3.28 1.35
C LEU A 577 -28.43 3.97 2.62
N THR A 578 -29.07 5.13 2.45
CA THR A 578 -29.61 5.95 3.55
C THR A 578 -31.13 5.94 3.63
N LEU A 579 -31.80 5.16 2.77
CA LEU A 579 -33.26 5.01 2.79
C LEU A 579 -33.76 4.46 4.14
N ALA A 580 -34.90 4.98 4.58
CA ALA A 580 -35.63 4.45 5.72
C ALA A 580 -36.35 3.15 5.31
N VAL A 581 -35.69 2.02 5.54
CA VAL A 581 -36.21 0.66 5.25
C VAL A 581 -36.01 -0.26 6.44
N ASP A 582 -36.66 -1.42 6.47
CA ASP A 582 -36.40 -2.41 7.51
C ASP A 582 -35.07 -3.14 7.28
N VAL A 583 -34.77 -3.48 6.02
CA VAL A 583 -33.57 -4.24 5.63
C VAL A 583 -32.79 -3.53 4.53
N LEU A 584 -31.50 -3.32 4.76
CA LEU A 584 -30.54 -2.86 3.75
C LEU A 584 -29.56 -3.98 3.40
N ILE A 585 -29.40 -4.25 2.10
CA ILE A 585 -28.52 -5.31 1.60
C ILE A 585 -27.48 -4.70 0.65
N PRO A 586 -26.27 -4.36 1.13
CA PRO A 586 -25.18 -3.94 0.27
C PRO A 586 -24.56 -5.15 -0.45
N ALA A 587 -24.80 -5.28 -1.75
CA ALA A 587 -24.39 -6.41 -2.59
C ALA A 587 -23.62 -6.01 -3.86
N ALA A 588 -23.02 -4.80 -3.88
CA ALA A 588 -22.27 -4.27 -5.01
C ALA A 588 -20.75 -4.22 -4.76
N SER A 589 -20.32 -3.31 -3.90
CA SER A 589 -18.92 -2.88 -3.78
C SER A 589 -18.43 -2.96 -2.33
N PRO A 590 -17.12 -3.17 -2.12
CA PRO A 590 -16.51 -2.96 -0.81
C PRO A 590 -16.61 -1.48 -0.41
N ASN A 591 -16.56 -1.20 0.90
CA ASN A 591 -16.58 0.15 1.47
C ASN A 591 -17.74 1.03 0.97
N ALA A 592 -18.91 0.43 0.72
CA ALA A 592 -20.12 1.16 0.34
C ALA A 592 -20.65 2.02 1.50
N ILE A 593 -20.53 1.52 2.73
CA ILE A 593 -20.90 2.23 3.94
C ILE A 593 -19.62 2.55 4.72
N THR A 594 -19.31 3.83 4.82
CA THR A 594 -18.08 4.37 5.43
C THR A 594 -18.45 5.29 6.59
N HIS A 595 -17.46 5.81 7.30
CA HIS A 595 -17.66 6.85 8.32
C HIS A 595 -18.51 8.03 7.79
N GLU A 596 -18.39 8.38 6.50
CA GLU A 596 -19.08 9.54 5.90
C GLU A 596 -20.61 9.38 5.85
N ASN A 597 -21.10 8.16 5.58
CA ASN A 597 -22.53 7.91 5.39
C ASN A 597 -23.16 7.00 6.48
N ALA A 598 -22.37 6.34 7.32
CA ALA A 598 -22.87 5.46 8.39
C ALA A 598 -23.87 6.19 9.32
N HIS A 599 -23.62 7.47 9.61
CA HIS A 599 -24.51 8.33 10.41
C HIS A 599 -25.86 8.62 9.75
N GLN A 600 -26.02 8.37 8.46
CA GLN A 600 -27.26 8.61 7.70
C GLN A 600 -28.06 7.33 7.43
N VAL A 601 -27.48 6.15 7.65
CA VAL A 601 -28.18 4.86 7.46
C VAL A 601 -29.37 4.71 8.43
N GLN A 602 -30.57 4.45 7.91
CA GLN A 602 -31.81 4.38 8.70
C GLN A 602 -32.38 2.95 8.82
N ALA A 603 -31.69 1.95 8.26
CA ALA A 603 -32.15 0.56 8.28
C ALA A 603 -32.15 -0.03 9.70
N LYS A 604 -33.05 -0.99 9.97
CA LYS A 604 -33.05 -1.75 11.23
C LYS A 604 -32.12 -2.96 11.20
N LEU A 605 -31.91 -3.50 10.00
CA LEU A 605 -31.07 -4.65 9.71
C LEU A 605 -30.21 -4.36 8.48
N ILE A 606 -28.91 -4.67 8.58
CA ILE A 606 -27.99 -4.68 7.45
C ILE A 606 -27.54 -6.12 7.21
N VAL A 607 -27.61 -6.60 5.97
CA VAL A 607 -27.16 -7.95 5.60
C VAL A 607 -26.15 -7.85 4.48
N GLU A 608 -24.88 -8.15 4.78
CA GLU A 608 -23.78 -7.91 3.86
C GLU A 608 -23.74 -8.95 2.73
N GLY A 609 -24.13 -8.54 1.52
CA GLY A 609 -24.07 -9.39 0.34
C GLY A 609 -22.72 -9.38 -0.38
N ALA A 610 -22.07 -8.21 -0.42
CA ALA A 610 -20.70 -8.04 -0.88
C ALA A 610 -19.70 -8.49 0.19
N ASN A 611 -18.42 -8.60 -0.16
CA ASN A 611 -17.35 -8.76 0.84
C ASN A 611 -16.89 -7.36 1.29
N GLY A 612 -16.84 -7.13 2.60
CA GLY A 612 -16.45 -5.85 3.22
C GLY A 612 -17.23 -4.62 2.76
N PRO A 613 -18.58 -4.62 2.66
CA PRO A 613 -19.31 -3.42 2.27
C PRO A 613 -19.31 -2.31 3.33
N LEU A 614 -19.04 -2.63 4.60
CA LEU A 614 -18.88 -1.66 5.70
C LEU A 614 -17.41 -1.52 6.06
N THR A 615 -16.93 -0.30 6.29
CA THR A 615 -15.61 -0.07 6.91
C THR A 615 -15.66 -0.40 8.41
N ALA A 616 -14.49 -0.58 9.04
CA ALA A 616 -14.43 -0.87 10.47
C ALA A 616 -15.04 0.27 11.32
N GLU A 617 -14.79 1.51 10.93
CA GLU A 617 -15.34 2.70 11.59
C GLU A 617 -16.86 2.76 11.42
N ALA A 618 -17.37 2.42 10.23
CA ALA A 618 -18.80 2.36 9.97
C ALA A 618 -19.48 1.28 10.82
N ASP A 619 -18.86 0.09 10.96
CA ASP A 619 -19.35 -1.01 11.79
C ASP A 619 -19.48 -0.58 13.26
N GLU A 620 -18.48 0.14 13.79
CA GLU A 620 -18.52 0.70 15.14
C GLU A 620 -19.63 1.75 15.31
N ILE A 621 -19.80 2.66 14.35
CA ILE A 621 -20.86 3.68 14.39
C ILE A 621 -22.25 3.02 14.41
N ILE A 622 -22.46 2.07 13.52
CA ILE A 622 -23.74 1.36 13.34
C ILE A 622 -24.07 0.54 14.59
N HIS A 623 -23.08 -0.15 15.15
CA HIS A 623 -23.27 -0.97 16.34
C HIS A 623 -23.48 -0.13 17.61
N ASN A 624 -22.57 0.80 17.89
CA ASN A 624 -22.52 1.50 19.18
C ASN A 624 -23.51 2.66 19.28
N HIS A 625 -23.79 3.36 18.18
CA HIS A 625 -24.60 4.59 18.21
C HIS A 625 -26.00 4.41 17.65
N LYS A 626 -26.24 3.40 16.81
CA LYS A 626 -27.55 3.18 16.18
C LYS A 626 -28.26 1.91 16.59
N ASN A 627 -27.56 0.98 17.25
CA ASN A 627 -28.12 -0.32 17.65
C ASN A 627 -28.76 -1.09 16.47
N ILE A 628 -28.17 -0.95 15.28
CA ILE A 628 -28.61 -1.65 14.07
C ILE A 628 -27.94 -3.03 14.04
N MET A 629 -28.72 -4.08 13.77
CA MET A 629 -28.16 -5.42 13.63
C MET A 629 -27.45 -5.53 12.27
N VAL A 630 -26.19 -5.96 12.28
CA VAL A 630 -25.41 -6.24 11.06
C VAL A 630 -25.17 -7.74 10.97
N ILE A 631 -25.57 -8.37 9.87
CA ILE A 631 -25.19 -9.75 9.57
C ILE A 631 -23.94 -9.71 8.69
N PRO A 632 -22.80 -10.18 9.20
CA PRO A 632 -21.52 -10.01 8.53
C PRO A 632 -21.43 -10.87 7.26
N ASP A 633 -20.66 -10.38 6.30
CA ASP A 633 -20.42 -10.98 4.99
C ASP A 633 -19.95 -12.45 5.07
N ILE A 634 -19.05 -12.75 5.99
CA ILE A 634 -18.50 -14.10 6.24
C ILE A 634 -19.58 -15.14 6.53
N LEU A 635 -20.73 -14.72 7.05
CA LEU A 635 -21.93 -15.54 7.24
C LEU A 635 -22.90 -15.38 6.07
N ALA A 636 -23.35 -14.15 5.81
CA ALA A 636 -24.47 -13.87 4.90
C ALA A 636 -24.21 -14.37 3.47
N ASN A 637 -22.98 -14.22 2.96
CA ASN A 637 -22.63 -14.59 1.60
C ASN A 637 -22.04 -16.02 1.47
N ALA A 638 -22.06 -16.81 2.55
CA ALA A 638 -21.45 -18.13 2.59
C ALA A 638 -22.19 -19.22 1.79
N GLY A 639 -23.42 -18.95 1.32
CA GLY A 639 -24.19 -19.93 0.54
C GLY A 639 -23.44 -20.48 -0.69
N GLY A 640 -22.63 -19.64 -1.34
CA GLY A 640 -21.78 -20.05 -2.46
C GLY A 640 -20.76 -21.14 -2.10
N VAL A 641 -20.11 -21.06 -0.93
CA VAL A 641 -19.14 -22.08 -0.49
C VAL A 641 -19.85 -23.35 -0.03
N VAL A 642 -21.04 -23.23 0.57
CA VAL A 642 -21.87 -24.38 0.99
C VAL A 642 -22.29 -25.22 -0.22
N VAL A 643 -22.79 -24.59 -1.30
CA VAL A 643 -23.16 -25.34 -2.51
C VAL A 643 -21.93 -25.87 -3.25
N SER A 644 -20.79 -25.17 -3.21
CA SER A 644 -19.53 -25.73 -3.70
C SER A 644 -19.06 -26.96 -2.89
N TYR A 645 -19.31 -27.00 -1.59
CA TYR A 645 -19.10 -28.22 -0.78
C TYR A 645 -20.02 -29.36 -1.24
N PHE A 646 -21.30 -29.09 -1.48
CA PHE A 646 -22.21 -30.11 -2.00
C PHE A 646 -21.79 -30.62 -3.38
N GLU A 647 -21.28 -29.75 -4.26
CA GLU A 647 -20.70 -30.17 -5.53
C GLU A 647 -19.53 -31.14 -5.32
N TRP A 648 -18.64 -30.84 -4.38
CA TRP A 648 -17.52 -31.73 -4.02
C TRP A 648 -18.02 -33.08 -3.49
N VAL A 649 -18.98 -33.09 -2.56
CA VAL A 649 -19.59 -34.32 -2.02
C VAL A 649 -20.24 -35.16 -3.11
N GLN A 650 -21.07 -34.54 -3.96
CA GLN A 650 -21.76 -35.20 -5.08
C GLN A 650 -20.77 -35.86 -6.05
N ASN A 651 -19.69 -35.15 -6.40
CA ASN A 651 -18.66 -35.68 -7.30
C ASN A 651 -17.85 -36.82 -6.68
N ARG A 652 -17.63 -36.83 -5.36
CA ARG A 652 -16.99 -37.97 -4.67
C ARG A 652 -17.90 -39.18 -4.56
N GLN A 653 -19.20 -38.96 -4.42
CA GLN A 653 -20.20 -40.03 -4.35
C GLN A 653 -20.60 -40.55 -5.73
N GLY A 654 -20.30 -39.82 -6.81
CA GLY A 654 -20.79 -40.12 -8.14
C GLY A 654 -22.32 -39.93 -8.29
N THR A 655 -22.95 -39.10 -7.45
CA THR A 655 -24.41 -38.89 -7.46
C THR A 655 -24.76 -37.41 -7.53
N LYS A 656 -25.77 -37.06 -8.32
CA LYS A 656 -26.34 -35.71 -8.39
C LYS A 656 -27.57 -35.59 -7.50
N TRP A 657 -27.78 -34.42 -6.92
CA TRP A 657 -28.95 -34.13 -6.11
C TRP A 657 -29.94 -33.24 -6.89
N PRO A 658 -31.26 -33.44 -6.69
CA PRO A 658 -32.25 -32.49 -7.18
C PRO A 658 -32.10 -31.15 -6.44
N ILE A 659 -32.51 -30.07 -7.10
CA ILE A 659 -32.26 -28.71 -6.63
C ILE A 659 -32.94 -28.42 -5.28
N GLU A 660 -34.10 -29.01 -5.03
CA GLU A 660 -34.85 -28.89 -3.77
C GLU A 660 -34.04 -29.43 -2.60
N LYS A 661 -33.33 -30.55 -2.80
CA LYS A 661 -32.45 -31.15 -1.79
C LYS A 661 -31.22 -30.27 -1.53
N VAL A 662 -30.65 -29.68 -2.59
CA VAL A 662 -29.55 -28.71 -2.46
C VAL A 662 -30.00 -27.51 -1.62
N TYR A 663 -31.17 -26.95 -1.93
CA TYR A 663 -31.74 -25.81 -1.20
C TYR A 663 -32.02 -26.12 0.26
N GLN A 664 -32.74 -27.20 0.56
CA GLN A 664 -33.06 -27.57 1.94
C GLN A 664 -31.80 -27.74 2.79
N LYS A 665 -30.77 -28.39 2.25
CA LYS A 665 -29.49 -28.55 2.94
C LYS A 665 -28.72 -27.24 3.09
N ALA A 666 -28.72 -26.38 2.07
CA ALA A 666 -28.05 -25.09 2.14
C ALA A 666 -28.71 -24.17 3.17
N ASP A 667 -30.04 -24.08 3.14
CA ASP A 667 -30.82 -23.27 4.07
C ASP A 667 -30.57 -23.71 5.52
N TYR A 668 -30.56 -25.03 5.78
CA TYR A 668 -30.26 -25.58 7.10
C TYR A 668 -28.87 -25.17 7.61
N ILE A 669 -27.82 -25.32 6.78
CA ILE A 669 -26.44 -24.99 7.19
C ILE A 669 -26.30 -23.50 7.49
N ILE A 670 -26.87 -22.63 6.65
CA ILE A 670 -26.80 -21.18 6.86
C ILE A 670 -27.60 -20.76 8.11
N GLN A 671 -28.79 -21.33 8.31
CA GLN A 671 -29.60 -21.08 9.50
C GLN A 671 -28.91 -21.54 10.78
N ASP A 672 -28.29 -22.72 10.79
CA ASP A 672 -27.51 -23.23 11.93
C ASP A 672 -26.32 -22.30 12.25
N ALA A 673 -25.56 -21.91 11.21
CA ALA A 673 -24.46 -20.97 11.38
C ALA A 673 -24.93 -19.63 11.93
N TYR A 674 -26.05 -19.10 11.42
CA TYR A 674 -26.67 -17.89 11.96
C TYR A 674 -27.00 -18.03 13.45
N ASN A 675 -27.65 -19.13 13.84
CA ASN A 675 -28.04 -19.37 15.22
C ASN A 675 -26.80 -19.43 16.13
N ARG A 676 -25.75 -20.17 15.73
CA ARG A 676 -24.48 -20.24 16.51
C ARG A 676 -23.82 -18.87 16.67
N VAL A 677 -23.82 -18.04 15.63
CA VAL A 677 -23.28 -16.67 15.68
C VAL A 677 -24.13 -15.77 16.56
N TYR A 678 -25.45 -15.86 16.45
CA TYR A 678 -26.37 -15.10 17.28
C TYR A 678 -26.20 -15.44 18.76
N GLU A 679 -26.18 -16.72 19.11
CA GLU A 679 -25.94 -17.17 20.49
C GLU A 679 -24.57 -16.73 21.00
N ALA A 680 -23.52 -16.81 20.17
CA ALA A 680 -22.20 -16.30 20.53
C ALA A 680 -22.21 -14.77 20.77
N SER A 681 -22.95 -14.01 19.96
CA SER A 681 -23.08 -12.56 20.13
C SER A 681 -23.71 -12.20 21.48
N LYS A 682 -24.70 -12.98 21.92
CA LYS A 682 -25.34 -12.82 23.23
C LYS A 682 -24.44 -13.26 24.37
N LYS A 683 -23.79 -14.43 24.23
CA LYS A 683 -22.88 -14.99 25.23
C LYS A 683 -21.71 -14.06 25.54
N TYR A 684 -21.08 -13.50 24.49
CA TYR A 684 -19.90 -12.64 24.61
C TYR A 684 -20.21 -11.15 24.56
N GLN A 685 -21.50 -10.77 24.52
CA GLN A 685 -21.96 -9.37 24.50
C GLN A 685 -21.24 -8.51 23.45
N THR A 686 -21.21 -8.99 22.21
CA THR A 686 -20.46 -8.36 21.11
C THR A 686 -21.29 -8.28 19.83
N SER A 687 -20.83 -7.52 18.84
CA SER A 687 -21.44 -7.50 17.51
C SER A 687 -21.45 -8.88 16.85
N MET A 688 -22.42 -9.12 15.96
CA MET A 688 -22.49 -10.37 15.18
C MET A 688 -21.22 -10.62 14.35
N ARG A 689 -20.53 -9.57 13.87
CA ARG A 689 -19.24 -9.69 13.17
C ARG A 689 -18.18 -10.32 14.06
N LYS A 690 -17.93 -9.74 15.24
CA LYS A 690 -16.99 -10.29 16.21
C LYS A 690 -17.39 -11.69 16.66
N ALA A 691 -18.69 -11.93 16.88
CA ALA A 691 -19.22 -13.24 17.22
C ALA A 691 -18.96 -14.30 16.13
N ALA A 692 -19.07 -13.92 14.85
CA ALA A 692 -18.77 -14.82 13.74
C ALA A 692 -17.30 -15.26 13.75
N TYR A 693 -16.38 -14.33 13.98
CA TYR A 693 -14.96 -14.67 14.14
C TYR A 693 -14.70 -15.52 15.39
N ILE A 694 -15.36 -15.25 16.52
CA ILE A 694 -15.26 -16.09 17.72
C ILE A 694 -15.65 -17.54 17.42
N VAL A 695 -16.78 -17.77 16.76
CA VAL A 695 -17.23 -19.12 16.40
C VAL A 695 -16.23 -19.82 15.48
N ALA A 696 -15.75 -19.11 14.45
CA ALA A 696 -14.80 -19.65 13.49
C ALA A 696 -13.42 -19.97 14.11
N VAL A 697 -12.83 -19.01 14.82
CA VAL A 697 -11.50 -19.14 15.44
C VAL A 697 -11.50 -20.23 16.49
N ASN A 698 -12.53 -20.27 17.36
CA ASN A 698 -12.64 -21.31 18.39
C ASN A 698 -12.68 -22.72 17.78
N LYS A 699 -13.41 -22.91 16.67
CA LYS A 699 -13.47 -24.21 15.98
C LYS A 699 -12.11 -24.65 15.45
N VAL A 700 -11.38 -23.74 14.79
CA VAL A 700 -10.06 -24.06 14.23
C VAL A 700 -9.02 -24.28 15.34
N ALA A 701 -9.08 -23.49 16.42
CA ALA A 701 -8.25 -23.65 17.61
C ALA A 701 -8.45 -25.02 18.27
N GLN A 702 -9.70 -25.45 18.47
CA GLN A 702 -10.01 -26.78 19.03
C GLN A 702 -9.47 -27.91 18.14
N ALA A 703 -9.61 -27.80 16.83
CA ALA A 703 -9.04 -28.77 15.90
C ALA A 703 -7.50 -28.83 16.00
N TYR A 704 -6.83 -27.69 16.14
CA TYR A 704 -5.38 -27.65 16.36
C TYR A 704 -4.97 -28.32 17.67
N GLN A 705 -5.66 -28.03 18.78
CA GLN A 705 -5.39 -28.62 20.10
C GLN A 705 -5.53 -30.15 20.09
N LEU A 706 -6.63 -30.66 19.52
CA LEU A 706 -6.88 -32.10 19.42
C LEU A 706 -5.85 -32.81 18.53
N ARG A 707 -5.41 -32.18 17.44
CA ARG A 707 -4.41 -32.79 16.53
C ARG A 707 -2.97 -32.70 17.04
N SER A 708 -2.65 -31.70 17.85
CA SER A 708 -1.31 -31.51 18.42
C SER A 708 -1.08 -32.35 19.68
N THR A 709 -2.12 -32.59 20.48
CA THR A 709 -2.06 -33.52 21.62
C THR A 709 -1.81 -34.96 21.20
N LEU A 710 -2.23 -35.36 19.99
CA LEU A 710 -1.94 -36.68 19.39
C LEU A 710 -0.50 -36.85 18.87
N LYS A 711 0.29 -35.77 18.81
CA LYS A 711 1.70 -35.81 18.36
C LYS A 711 2.71 -35.89 19.51
N LYS A 712 2.23 -35.83 20.76
CA LYS A 712 3.01 -36.18 21.95
C LYS A 712 2.71 -37.63 22.29
#